data_AF-A8YNG5-F1
#
_entry.id   AF-A8YNG5-F1
#
_cell.length_a   1.000
_cell.length_b   1.000
_cell.length_c   1.000
_cell.angle_alpha   90.00
_cell.angle_beta   90.00
_cell.angle_gamma   90.00
#
_symmetry.space_group_name_H-M   'P 1'
#
loop_
_entity.id
_entity.type
_entity.pdbx_description
1 polymer ?
#
loop_
_entity_poly.entity_id
_entity_poly.type
_entity_poly.pdbx_seq_one_letter_code
_entity_poly.pdbx_strand_id
1 'polypeptide(L)'
;MRIPLDYYRILGIPFQVSAEQIDLAHADRGRQLPRQEYSQTAIVARQHLLDEAYQVLSDPDRRRDYDAQFFDPNPLLLNPESSSENLDSLTGEVAAASAEYPTPQITIDPADLVGALLILQELGEYELVIRLAETYLDLEPTTRPDMILTLALAYGELSREYWQDKNYEQAASTAAKALICLEQEQMFPQVASEIRHDCDRLRPYQVLELLSQEKNPGLARQRGLNLLEDMLAARGGIDGQGDDRSGLGVDNFLRFIQQLRVYLTQGEQEKIWAKEAERPSAVGNYLLVYALIARGFAQKQPAAIVAASDRLQQLQKHQDVSIERSICALLLGQTEQASTILEKSQEQEILNYIKEQSGQSPDLLPGLCRYGERWLQTEVFCHFSDLVERKASLKEYFAEEEVQNYLEELSGFPDEKVPVSVQEKVGEPLESEVNVLKTHTPPTHLNPVPGATPMRESAYSSHSRPQKPSLARANGERTGTAVPALRATPQQETFTPYTQGSVVVTAADRQPALNPPRRRPSRSRHPAAGNSGPAAVETVKTALVAPKRRRPVRRKLRLDRVAILGVGLLGTLAVLALGVKAIVDSQSPLAALQGEQLSISLNTPILEIPSANAEVMERTPLSKETAKETIQAWLRAKSAAFGSEHQKEPLKEVLTGSALQIWQKRAAALQGNNYWRYDHQVDVRSITNNPKNPNLATVEAIVNEKAMYFHNGKEIVNRSYNESLKVRYDLVRQGDKWLIEKTQVLP
;
A
#
# COMPACT_ATOMS: atom_id res chain seq x y z
N MET A 1 -23.06 23.46 -32.10
CA MET A 1 -21.81 22.68 -32.22
C MET A 1 -22.12 21.18 -32.16
N ARG A 2 -21.26 20.30 -32.69
CA ARG A 2 -21.50 18.84 -32.66
C ARG A 2 -20.71 18.18 -31.54
N ILE A 3 -21.36 17.36 -30.72
CA ILE A 3 -20.74 16.60 -29.62
C ILE A 3 -21.04 15.11 -29.80
N PRO A 4 -20.07 14.21 -29.58
CA PRO A 4 -20.27 12.75 -29.66
C PRO A 4 -21.08 12.24 -28.46
N LEU A 5 -22.39 12.47 -28.52
CA LEU A 5 -23.41 12.10 -27.55
C LEU A 5 -24.70 11.77 -28.32
N ASP A 6 -25.53 10.89 -27.78
CA ASP A 6 -26.85 10.54 -28.35
C ASP A 6 -27.96 10.60 -27.30
N TYR A 7 -29.21 10.71 -27.77
CA TYR A 7 -30.37 10.89 -26.91
C TYR A 7 -30.63 9.68 -25.99
N TYR A 8 -30.27 8.46 -26.41
CA TYR A 8 -30.41 7.27 -25.57
C TYR A 8 -29.42 7.32 -24.40
N ARG A 9 -28.16 7.72 -24.65
CA ARG A 9 -27.14 7.94 -23.62
C ARG A 9 -27.48 9.10 -22.69
N ILE A 10 -28.08 10.18 -23.20
CA ILE A 10 -28.58 11.29 -22.38
C ILE A 10 -29.64 10.83 -21.38
N LEU A 11 -30.47 9.84 -21.72
CA LEU A 11 -31.43 9.24 -20.78
C LEU A 11 -30.88 8.00 -20.03
N GLY A 12 -29.70 7.48 -20.42
CA GLY A 12 -29.08 6.33 -19.77
C GLY A 12 -29.73 4.99 -20.10
N ILE A 13 -30.35 4.89 -21.27
CA ILE A 13 -31.12 3.74 -21.71
C ILE A 13 -30.52 3.13 -22.99
N PRO A 14 -30.67 1.82 -23.24
CA PRO A 14 -30.25 1.21 -24.50
C PRO A 14 -31.26 1.51 -25.63
N PHE A 15 -30.86 1.33 -26.90
CA PHE A 15 -31.72 1.51 -28.08
C PHE A 15 -33.02 0.68 -28.05
N GLN A 16 -32.98 -0.52 -27.46
CA GLN A 16 -34.11 -1.46 -27.39
C GLN A 16 -34.93 -1.24 -26.10
N VAL A 17 -35.65 -0.12 -26.05
CA VAL A 17 -36.40 0.34 -24.86
C VAL A 17 -37.87 0.63 -25.17
N SER A 18 -38.78 0.27 -24.25
CA SER A 18 -40.22 0.57 -24.37
C SER A 18 -40.54 2.03 -24.03
N ALA A 19 -41.71 2.53 -24.44
CA ALA A 19 -42.14 3.89 -24.12
C ALA A 19 -42.20 4.14 -22.59
N GLU A 20 -42.74 3.18 -21.83
CA GLU A 20 -42.81 3.26 -20.37
C GLU A 20 -41.41 3.37 -19.72
N GLN A 21 -40.41 2.69 -20.29
CA GLN A 21 -39.03 2.76 -19.80
C GLN A 21 -38.37 4.11 -20.13
N ILE A 22 -38.73 4.75 -21.24
CA ILE A 22 -38.28 6.11 -21.58
C ILE A 22 -38.86 7.12 -20.58
N ASP A 23 -40.16 7.04 -20.29
CA ASP A 23 -40.82 7.88 -19.29
C ASP A 23 -40.17 7.73 -17.90
N LEU A 24 -39.92 6.48 -17.49
CA LEU A 24 -39.27 6.19 -16.21
C LEU A 24 -37.85 6.74 -16.17
N ALA A 25 -37.06 6.55 -17.23
CA ALA A 25 -35.68 7.01 -17.29
C ALA A 25 -35.57 8.53 -17.25
N HIS A 26 -36.46 9.25 -17.96
CA HIS A 26 -36.52 10.72 -17.89
C HIS A 26 -36.87 11.21 -16.48
N ALA A 27 -37.88 10.60 -15.85
CA ALA A 27 -38.26 10.95 -14.48
C ALA A 27 -37.14 10.67 -13.46
N ASP A 28 -36.43 9.56 -13.60
CA ASP A 28 -35.33 9.20 -12.71
C ASP A 28 -34.10 10.09 -12.92
N ARG A 29 -33.71 10.36 -14.17
CA ARG A 29 -32.62 11.29 -14.53
C ARG A 29 -32.91 12.73 -14.08
N GLY A 30 -34.16 13.18 -14.17
CA GLY A 30 -34.58 14.50 -13.70
C GLY A 30 -34.57 14.65 -12.17
N ARG A 31 -34.71 13.56 -11.42
CA ARG A 31 -34.58 13.55 -9.95
C ARG A 31 -33.13 13.57 -9.48
N GLN A 32 -32.19 13.11 -10.29
CA GLN A 32 -30.77 13.13 -9.98
C GLN A 32 -30.24 14.56 -10.14
N LEU A 33 -30.01 15.23 -9.01
CA LEU A 33 -29.44 16.57 -8.99
C LEU A 33 -27.90 16.50 -9.07
N PRO A 34 -27.27 17.35 -9.90
CA PRO A 34 -25.83 17.54 -9.89
C PRO A 34 -25.31 18.02 -8.52
N ARG A 35 -23.98 18.02 -8.37
CA ARG A 35 -23.29 18.59 -7.19
C ARG A 35 -23.77 20.03 -6.89
N GLN A 36 -23.75 20.41 -5.62
CA GLN A 36 -24.32 21.70 -5.15
C GLN A 36 -23.55 22.92 -5.64
N GLU A 37 -22.30 22.73 -6.07
CA GLU A 37 -21.41 23.76 -6.58
C GLU A 37 -21.78 24.22 -8.00
N TYR A 38 -22.61 23.46 -8.72
CA TYR A 38 -23.10 23.86 -10.03
C TYR A 38 -24.12 24.99 -9.96
N SER A 39 -24.03 25.92 -10.89
CA SER A 39 -24.99 27.03 -11.01
C SER A 39 -26.34 26.53 -11.50
N GLN A 40 -27.38 27.34 -11.24
CA GLN A 40 -28.72 27.08 -11.77
C GLN A 40 -28.73 27.06 -13.30
N THR A 41 -27.84 27.81 -13.97
CA THR A 41 -27.76 27.83 -15.43
C THR A 41 -27.30 26.48 -15.97
N ALA A 42 -26.30 25.87 -15.35
CA ALA A 42 -25.83 24.53 -15.72
C ALA A 42 -26.89 23.45 -15.47
N ILE A 43 -27.62 23.55 -14.35
CA ILE A 43 -28.71 22.62 -14.02
C ILE A 43 -29.84 22.74 -15.05
N VAL A 44 -30.21 23.97 -15.45
CA VAL A 44 -31.24 24.18 -16.48
C VAL A 44 -30.79 23.68 -17.85
N ALA A 45 -29.54 23.93 -18.25
CA ALA A 45 -28.98 23.40 -19.50
C ALA A 45 -28.99 21.85 -19.53
N ARG A 46 -28.60 21.22 -18.41
CA ARG A 46 -28.70 19.76 -18.26
C ARG A 46 -30.15 19.28 -18.40
N GLN A 47 -31.10 19.92 -17.73
CA GLN A 47 -32.51 19.55 -17.80
C GLN A 47 -33.08 19.74 -19.20
N HIS A 48 -32.71 20.82 -19.90
CA HIS A 48 -33.11 21.08 -21.27
C HIS A 48 -32.70 19.94 -22.20
N LEU A 49 -31.46 19.44 -22.10
CA LEU A 49 -31.01 18.29 -22.90
C LEU A 49 -31.73 16.99 -22.55
N LEU A 50 -32.05 16.76 -21.27
CA LEU A 50 -32.87 15.61 -20.85
C LEU A 50 -34.28 15.66 -21.45
N ASP A 51 -34.90 16.85 -21.43
CA ASP A 51 -36.24 17.08 -21.99
C ASP A 51 -36.24 16.95 -23.51
N GLU A 52 -35.20 17.45 -24.19
CA GLU A 52 -35.03 17.30 -25.63
C GLU A 52 -34.90 15.82 -26.02
N ALA A 53 -34.04 15.07 -25.33
CA ALA A 53 -33.87 13.63 -25.53
C ALA A 53 -35.20 12.88 -25.32
N TYR A 54 -35.94 13.24 -24.28
CA TYR A 54 -37.26 12.67 -24.01
C TYR A 54 -38.27 12.98 -25.12
N GLN A 55 -38.34 14.22 -25.59
CA GLN A 55 -39.26 14.61 -26.67
C GLN A 55 -38.98 13.91 -27.99
N VAL A 56 -37.71 13.63 -28.31
CA VAL A 56 -37.33 12.91 -29.52
C VAL A 56 -37.63 11.42 -29.39
N LEU A 57 -37.37 10.81 -28.22
CA LEU A 57 -37.50 9.37 -28.03
C LEU A 57 -38.92 8.90 -27.66
N SER A 58 -39.74 9.75 -27.04
CA SER A 58 -41.12 9.42 -26.64
C SER A 58 -42.10 9.43 -27.83
N ASP A 59 -41.85 10.26 -28.86
CA ASP A 59 -42.64 10.28 -30.08
C ASP A 59 -42.17 9.15 -31.03
N PRO A 60 -43.03 8.17 -31.38
CA PRO A 60 -42.66 7.05 -32.23
C PRO A 60 -42.13 7.44 -33.62
N ASP A 61 -42.63 8.52 -34.21
CA ASP A 61 -42.21 8.94 -35.55
C ASP A 61 -40.88 9.69 -35.49
N ARG A 62 -40.71 10.61 -34.53
CA ARG A 62 -39.42 11.27 -34.29
C ARG A 62 -38.33 10.30 -33.88
N ARG A 63 -38.65 9.30 -33.05
CA ARG A 63 -37.72 8.24 -32.67
C ARG A 63 -37.30 7.41 -33.88
N ARG A 64 -38.23 7.06 -34.78
CA ARG A 64 -37.89 6.35 -36.03
C ARG A 64 -36.99 7.18 -36.93
N ASP A 65 -37.28 8.47 -37.10
CA ASP A 65 -36.46 9.38 -37.91
C ASP A 65 -35.07 9.57 -37.30
N TYR A 66 -34.98 9.63 -35.97
CA TYR A 66 -33.71 9.66 -35.26
C TYR A 66 -32.95 8.34 -35.43
N ASP A 67 -33.59 7.20 -35.16
CA ASP A 67 -33.01 5.86 -35.31
C ASP A 67 -32.54 5.60 -36.76
N ALA A 68 -33.24 6.13 -37.76
CA ALA A 68 -32.87 6.02 -39.16
C ALA A 68 -31.49 6.65 -39.46
N GLN A 69 -31.07 7.67 -38.71
CA GLN A 69 -29.74 8.29 -38.83
C GLN A 69 -28.61 7.35 -38.38
N PHE A 70 -28.92 6.31 -37.60
CA PHE A 70 -27.94 5.32 -37.11
C PHE A 70 -27.84 4.09 -38.01
N PHE A 71 -28.89 3.78 -38.77
CA PHE A 71 -29.04 2.54 -39.53
C PHE A 71 -29.03 2.74 -41.05
N ASP A 72 -28.59 3.90 -41.54
CA ASP A 72 -28.50 4.15 -42.97
C ASP A 72 -27.38 3.26 -43.61
N PRO A 73 -27.69 2.32 -44.52
CA PRO A 73 -26.71 1.35 -45.04
C PRO A 73 -25.69 1.94 -46.03
N ASN A 74 -25.69 3.26 -46.25
CA ASN A 74 -24.93 3.88 -47.34
C ASN A 74 -24.12 5.10 -46.87
N PRO A 75 -22.84 4.93 -46.45
CA PRO A 75 -21.95 6.05 -46.16
C PRO A 75 -21.37 6.73 -47.41
N LEU A 76 -21.89 6.47 -48.63
CA LEU A 76 -21.26 6.90 -49.88
C LEU A 76 -22.16 7.61 -50.91
N LEU A 77 -23.30 8.21 -50.56
CA LEU A 77 -24.03 9.05 -51.54
C LEU A 77 -24.78 10.23 -50.91
N LEU A 78 -24.04 11.24 -50.45
CA LEU A 78 -24.55 12.61 -50.36
C LEU A 78 -23.47 13.59 -50.83
N ASN A 79 -23.27 13.64 -52.15
CA ASN A 79 -22.87 14.86 -52.85
C ASN A 79 -23.14 14.69 -54.36
N PRO A 80 -24.30 15.13 -54.87
CA PRO A 80 -24.56 15.12 -56.30
C PRO A 80 -24.14 16.41 -57.00
N GLU A 81 -23.26 17.25 -56.43
CA GLU A 81 -22.75 18.44 -57.13
C GLU A 81 -21.29 18.76 -56.75
N SER A 82 -20.34 18.04 -57.33
CA SER A 82 -19.03 18.59 -57.74
C SER A 82 -18.34 17.58 -58.64
N SER A 83 -18.38 17.93 -59.92
CA SER A 83 -17.82 17.25 -61.07
C SER A 83 -16.30 17.05 -61.01
N SER A 84 -15.89 15.82 -61.35
CA SER A 84 -14.84 15.47 -62.31
C SER A 84 -13.37 15.87 -62.09
N GLU A 85 -12.51 14.86 -62.31
CA GLU A 85 -11.08 14.92 -62.67
C GLU A 85 -10.05 14.95 -61.53
N ASN A 86 -9.55 13.78 -61.14
CA ASN A 86 -8.26 13.27 -61.65
C ASN A 86 -7.87 11.95 -60.94
N LEU A 87 -7.59 10.95 -61.77
CA LEU A 87 -6.92 9.71 -61.42
C LEU A 87 -5.42 9.94 -61.64
N ASP A 88 -4.61 9.82 -60.59
CA ASP A 88 -3.29 9.17 -60.56
C ASP A 88 -2.41 9.77 -59.45
N SER A 89 -1.87 8.89 -58.60
CA SER A 89 -0.50 8.89 -58.04
C SER A 89 -0.42 8.50 -56.56
N LEU A 90 0.08 7.28 -56.34
CA LEU A 90 1.10 6.89 -55.35
C LEU A 90 0.75 6.77 -53.83
N THR A 91 0.88 5.50 -53.41
CA THR A 91 1.62 5.00 -52.22
C THR A 91 1.13 5.30 -50.80
N GLY A 92 0.99 4.21 -50.01
CA GLY A 92 1.31 4.20 -48.59
C GLY A 92 0.17 3.77 -47.66
N GLU A 93 0.45 2.72 -46.88
CA GLU A 93 -0.25 2.31 -45.65
C GLU A 93 -1.69 1.76 -45.77
N VAL A 94 -1.76 0.43 -45.76
CA VAL A 94 -2.96 -0.31 -45.36
C VAL A 94 -3.14 -0.11 -43.85
N ALA A 95 -3.76 0.99 -43.46
CA ALA A 95 -4.34 1.13 -42.13
C ALA A 95 -5.47 0.08 -42.02
N ALA A 96 -5.32 -0.83 -41.06
CA ALA A 96 -6.37 -1.76 -40.68
C ALA A 96 -7.57 -0.96 -40.17
N ALA A 97 -8.54 -0.75 -41.05
CA ALA A 97 -9.83 -0.18 -40.73
C ALA A 97 -10.58 -1.15 -39.81
N SER A 98 -10.45 -0.95 -38.50
CA SER A 98 -11.49 -1.32 -37.55
C SER A 98 -12.78 -0.67 -38.03
N ALA A 99 -13.87 -1.42 -38.14
CA ALA A 99 -15.16 -0.87 -38.51
C ALA A 99 -15.62 0.14 -37.44
N GLU A 100 -15.29 1.42 -37.63
CA GLU A 100 -15.81 2.53 -36.85
C GLU A 100 -17.30 2.69 -37.21
N TYR A 101 -18.17 2.16 -36.37
CA TYR A 101 -19.54 2.67 -36.31
C TYR A 101 -19.46 4.17 -36.04
N PRO A 102 -20.13 5.04 -36.82
CA PRO A 102 -20.11 6.47 -36.57
C PRO A 102 -20.50 6.73 -35.11
N THR A 103 -19.62 7.37 -34.34
CA THR A 103 -20.01 7.83 -33.00
C THR A 103 -21.13 8.84 -33.20
N PRO A 104 -22.34 8.57 -32.68
CA PRO A 104 -23.47 9.44 -32.94
C PRO A 104 -23.20 10.82 -32.34
N GLN A 105 -23.50 11.85 -33.11
CA GLN A 105 -23.29 13.24 -32.72
C GLN A 105 -24.62 13.97 -32.71
N ILE A 106 -24.89 14.67 -31.62
CA ILE A 106 -25.99 15.64 -31.55
C ILE A 106 -25.46 17.05 -31.79
N THR A 107 -26.30 17.90 -32.35
CA THR A 107 -26.02 19.33 -32.45
C THR A 107 -26.59 20.01 -31.23
N ILE A 108 -25.73 20.64 -30.43
CA ILE A 108 -26.14 21.40 -29.24
C ILE A 108 -25.90 22.90 -29.43
N ASP A 109 -26.71 23.71 -28.77
CA ASP A 109 -26.48 25.15 -28.65
C ASP A 109 -25.26 25.42 -27.73
N PRO A 110 -24.42 26.44 -27.99
CA PRO A 110 -23.38 26.85 -27.05
C PRO A 110 -23.85 27.04 -25.60
N ALA A 111 -25.08 27.51 -25.38
CA ALA A 111 -25.65 27.66 -24.04
C ALA A 111 -25.86 26.32 -23.32
N ASP A 112 -26.10 25.24 -24.07
CA ASP A 112 -26.33 23.90 -23.53
C ASP A 112 -25.04 23.08 -23.34
N LEU A 113 -23.89 23.61 -23.76
CA LEU A 113 -22.60 22.92 -23.69
C LEU A 113 -22.26 22.45 -22.28
N VAL A 114 -22.47 23.29 -21.27
CA VAL A 114 -22.22 22.93 -19.87
C VAL A 114 -23.11 21.76 -19.42
N GLY A 115 -24.37 21.71 -19.88
CA GLY A 115 -25.29 20.60 -19.64
C GLY A 115 -24.81 19.30 -20.30
N ALA A 116 -24.28 19.39 -21.52
CA ALA A 116 -23.73 18.25 -22.23
C ALA A 116 -22.46 17.70 -21.55
N LEU A 117 -21.56 18.59 -21.10
CA LEU A 117 -20.35 18.21 -20.36
C LEU A 117 -20.70 17.54 -19.03
N LEU A 118 -21.70 18.05 -18.32
CA LEU A 118 -22.25 17.42 -17.11
C LEU A 118 -22.73 15.99 -17.37
N ILE A 119 -23.54 15.80 -18.41
CA ILE A 119 -24.05 14.47 -18.78
C ILE A 119 -22.90 13.53 -19.13
N LEU A 120 -21.91 13.99 -19.90
CA LEU A 120 -20.73 13.18 -20.24
C LEU A 120 -19.91 12.80 -19.01
N GLN A 121 -19.76 13.70 -18.03
CA GLN A 121 -19.11 13.42 -16.76
C GLN A 121 -19.87 12.36 -15.95
N GLU A 122 -21.21 12.44 -15.89
CA GLU A 122 -22.07 11.44 -15.25
C GLU A 122 -22.01 10.06 -15.94
N LEU A 123 -21.76 10.05 -17.25
CA LEU A 123 -21.60 8.84 -18.05
C LEU A 123 -20.20 8.21 -17.92
N GLY A 124 -19.26 8.86 -17.25
CA GLY A 124 -17.89 8.39 -17.10
C GLY A 124 -16.95 8.72 -18.27
N GLU A 125 -17.36 9.59 -19.19
CA GLU A 125 -16.59 9.95 -20.39
C GLU A 125 -15.56 11.06 -20.09
N TYR A 126 -14.72 10.86 -19.08
CA TYR A 126 -13.87 11.91 -18.50
C TYR A 126 -12.87 12.49 -19.50
N GLU A 127 -12.23 11.65 -20.32
CA GLU A 127 -11.27 12.12 -21.35
C GLU A 127 -11.95 12.97 -22.43
N LEU A 128 -13.19 12.63 -22.79
CA LEU A 128 -13.96 13.40 -23.74
C LEU A 128 -14.40 14.75 -23.14
N VAL A 129 -14.83 14.75 -21.87
CA VAL A 129 -15.14 15.97 -21.12
C VAL A 129 -13.92 16.89 -21.10
N ILE A 130 -12.73 16.37 -20.76
CA ILE A 130 -11.49 17.16 -20.72
C ILE A 130 -11.23 17.80 -22.07
N ARG A 131 -11.23 17.01 -23.16
CA ARG A 131 -10.98 17.53 -24.52
C ARG A 131 -11.98 18.61 -24.92
N LEU A 132 -13.27 18.40 -24.68
CA LEU A 132 -14.31 19.35 -25.06
C LEU A 132 -14.27 20.61 -24.19
N ALA A 133 -14.13 20.48 -22.87
CA ALA A 133 -14.06 21.61 -21.95
C ALA A 133 -12.83 22.48 -22.24
N GLU A 134 -11.65 21.90 -22.48
CA GLU A 134 -10.44 22.65 -22.84
C GLU A 134 -10.56 23.36 -24.19
N THR A 135 -11.25 22.75 -25.16
CA THR A 135 -11.45 23.35 -26.49
C THR A 135 -12.39 24.55 -26.44
N TYR A 136 -13.39 24.52 -25.56
CA TYR A 136 -14.51 25.45 -25.58
C TYR A 136 -14.62 26.33 -24.33
N LEU A 137 -13.61 26.30 -23.44
CA LEU A 137 -13.61 26.99 -22.14
C LEU A 137 -13.90 28.50 -22.23
N ASP A 138 -13.44 29.12 -23.32
CA ASP A 138 -13.52 30.57 -23.53
C ASP A 138 -14.76 31.01 -24.34
N LEU A 139 -15.67 30.09 -24.71
CA LEU A 139 -16.85 30.43 -25.50
C LEU A 139 -17.87 31.28 -24.74
N GLU A 140 -18.24 30.86 -23.52
CA GLU A 140 -19.33 31.46 -22.75
C GLU A 140 -18.86 31.83 -21.33
N PRO A 141 -18.70 33.13 -21.02
CA PRO A 141 -18.15 33.56 -19.73
C PRO A 141 -19.10 33.31 -18.56
N THR A 142 -20.41 33.15 -18.81
CA THR A 142 -21.44 32.90 -17.79
C THR A 142 -21.38 31.48 -17.25
N THR A 143 -21.10 30.49 -18.10
CA THR A 143 -21.01 29.06 -17.76
C THR A 143 -19.57 28.60 -17.52
N ARG A 144 -18.58 29.45 -17.80
CA ARG A 144 -17.15 29.19 -17.54
C ARG A 144 -16.87 28.59 -16.15
N PRO A 145 -17.42 29.11 -15.02
CA PRO A 145 -17.17 28.51 -13.71
C PRO A 145 -17.63 27.05 -13.62
N ASP A 146 -18.80 26.74 -14.17
CA ASP A 146 -19.35 25.38 -14.19
C ASP A 146 -18.52 24.47 -15.11
N MET A 147 -18.05 24.97 -16.26
CA MET A 147 -17.17 24.21 -17.15
C MET A 147 -15.82 23.88 -16.49
N ILE A 148 -15.24 24.83 -15.73
CA ILE A 148 -14.03 24.62 -14.94
C ILE A 148 -14.28 23.56 -13.86
N LEU A 149 -15.42 23.63 -13.18
CA LEU A 149 -15.82 22.62 -12.20
C LEU A 149 -15.94 21.23 -12.85
N THR A 150 -16.62 21.11 -14.00
CA THR A 150 -16.76 19.84 -14.71
C THR A 150 -15.41 19.30 -15.19
N LEU A 151 -14.53 20.17 -15.68
CA LEU A 151 -13.16 19.82 -16.09
C LEU A 151 -12.33 19.29 -14.91
N ALA A 152 -12.34 19.99 -13.77
CA ALA A 152 -11.61 19.58 -12.58
C ALA A 152 -12.14 18.26 -12.00
N LEU A 153 -13.47 18.06 -12.00
CA LEU A 153 -14.08 16.80 -11.58
C LEU A 153 -13.73 15.65 -12.53
N ALA A 154 -13.72 15.89 -13.84
CA ALA A 154 -13.29 14.88 -14.82
C ALA A 154 -11.83 14.46 -14.62
N TYR A 155 -10.91 15.41 -14.41
CA TYR A 155 -9.54 15.10 -14.05
C TYR A 155 -9.45 14.34 -12.70
N GLY A 156 -10.28 14.70 -11.71
CA GLY A 156 -10.33 14.02 -10.43
C GLY A 156 -10.79 12.56 -10.52
N GLU A 157 -11.85 12.28 -11.30
CA GLU A 157 -12.30 10.90 -11.52
C GLU A 157 -11.32 10.09 -12.37
N LEU A 158 -10.75 10.67 -13.42
CA LEU A 158 -9.71 10.02 -14.23
C LEU A 158 -8.47 9.66 -13.38
N SER A 159 -8.10 10.54 -12.44
CA SER A 159 -7.06 10.21 -11.46
C SER A 159 -7.43 9.00 -10.60
N ARG A 160 -8.70 8.85 -10.21
CA ARG A 160 -9.17 7.70 -9.42
C ARG A 160 -9.17 6.42 -10.25
N GLU A 161 -9.46 6.49 -11.55
CA GLU A 161 -9.33 5.35 -12.47
C GLU A 161 -7.87 4.89 -12.57
N TYR A 162 -6.93 5.80 -12.82
CA TYR A 162 -5.50 5.46 -12.83
C TYR A 162 -5.00 4.89 -11.50
N TRP A 163 -5.54 5.39 -10.38
CA TRP A 163 -5.24 4.81 -9.07
C TRP A 163 -5.71 3.35 -8.99
N GLN A 164 -6.93 3.04 -9.42
CA GLN A 164 -7.46 1.66 -9.43
C GLN A 164 -6.61 0.73 -10.31
N ASP A 165 -6.09 1.26 -11.41
CA ASP A 165 -5.21 0.53 -12.34
C ASP A 165 -3.74 0.42 -11.86
N LYS A 166 -3.43 0.93 -10.66
CA LYS A 166 -2.09 0.95 -10.05
C LYS A 166 -1.05 1.78 -10.82
N ASN A 167 -1.52 2.76 -11.58
CA ASN A 167 -0.68 3.73 -12.28
C ASN A 167 -0.64 5.03 -11.46
N TYR A 168 0.09 5.00 -10.35
CA TYR A 168 0.02 6.04 -9.31
C TYR A 168 0.69 7.34 -9.75
N GLU A 169 1.74 7.28 -10.56
CA GLU A 169 2.38 8.46 -11.13
C GLU A 169 1.43 9.20 -12.09
N GLN A 170 0.72 8.48 -12.96
CA GLN A 170 -0.28 9.10 -13.84
C GLN A 170 -1.48 9.62 -13.06
N ALA A 171 -1.93 8.90 -12.02
CA ALA A 171 -2.98 9.37 -11.12
C ALA A 171 -2.58 10.72 -10.49
N ALA A 172 -1.40 10.78 -9.85
CA ALA A 172 -0.90 11.99 -9.21
C ALA A 172 -0.73 13.14 -10.21
N SER A 173 -0.20 12.88 -11.41
CA SER A 173 -0.07 13.91 -12.46
C SER A 173 -1.43 14.43 -12.94
N THR A 174 -2.45 13.57 -13.01
CA THR A 174 -3.79 13.93 -13.49
C THR A 174 -4.52 14.76 -12.43
N ALA A 175 -4.46 14.36 -11.16
CA ALA A 175 -5.05 15.15 -10.08
C ALA A 175 -4.30 16.48 -9.85
N ALA A 176 -3.00 16.54 -10.10
CA ALA A 176 -2.26 17.81 -10.09
C ALA A 176 -2.79 18.80 -11.15
N LYS A 177 -3.17 18.32 -12.35
CA LYS A 177 -3.81 19.18 -13.37
C LYS A 177 -5.15 19.74 -12.89
N ALA A 178 -5.97 18.92 -12.21
CA ALA A 178 -7.21 19.39 -11.61
C ALA A 178 -6.97 20.51 -10.58
N LEU A 179 -5.98 20.33 -9.71
CA LEU A 179 -5.63 21.34 -8.70
C LEU A 179 -5.13 22.64 -9.33
N ILE A 180 -4.27 22.56 -10.34
CA ILE A 180 -3.78 23.75 -11.06
C ILE A 180 -4.96 24.51 -11.67
N CYS A 181 -5.91 23.80 -12.30
CA CYS A 181 -7.10 24.40 -12.89
C CYS A 181 -7.96 25.15 -11.85
N LEU A 182 -8.20 24.54 -10.68
CA LEU A 182 -8.98 25.15 -9.61
C LEU A 182 -8.26 26.31 -8.90
N GLU A 183 -6.94 26.19 -8.71
CA GLU A 183 -6.12 27.19 -8.00
C GLU A 183 -5.85 28.44 -8.85
N GLN A 184 -5.62 28.29 -10.16
CA GLN A 184 -5.42 29.43 -11.07
C GLN A 184 -6.61 30.37 -11.08
N GLU A 185 -7.81 29.80 -11.04
CA GLU A 185 -9.06 30.54 -11.10
C GLU A 185 -9.60 30.90 -9.70
N GLN A 186 -8.96 30.40 -8.62
CA GLN A 186 -9.34 30.61 -7.22
C GLN A 186 -10.79 30.22 -6.91
N MET A 187 -11.31 29.18 -7.57
CA MET A 187 -12.69 28.71 -7.44
C MET A 187 -12.79 27.35 -6.73
N PHE A 188 -13.95 27.08 -6.15
CA PHE A 188 -14.31 25.79 -5.52
C PHE A 188 -13.27 25.23 -4.53
N PRO A 189 -12.94 25.96 -3.44
CA PRO A 189 -11.89 25.55 -2.50
C PRO A 189 -12.19 24.21 -1.81
N GLN A 190 -13.46 23.85 -1.64
CA GLN A 190 -13.88 22.56 -1.09
C GLN A 190 -13.50 21.42 -2.04
N VAL A 191 -13.86 21.52 -3.33
CA VAL A 191 -13.48 20.55 -4.36
C VAL A 191 -11.97 20.44 -4.49
N ALA A 192 -11.25 21.57 -4.48
CA ALA A 192 -9.78 21.56 -4.49
C ALA A 192 -9.21 20.84 -3.27
N SER A 193 -9.83 21.00 -2.08
CA SER A 193 -9.41 20.27 -0.87
C SER A 193 -9.68 18.77 -0.94
N GLU A 194 -10.79 18.34 -1.54
CA GLU A 194 -11.11 16.93 -1.78
C GLU A 194 -10.06 16.28 -2.70
N ILE A 195 -9.78 16.90 -3.84
CA ILE A 195 -8.80 16.39 -4.80
C ILE A 195 -7.40 16.39 -4.19
N ARG A 196 -7.04 17.43 -3.42
CA ARG A 196 -5.74 17.49 -2.74
C ARG A 196 -5.61 16.39 -1.70
N HIS A 197 -6.67 16.09 -0.95
CA HIS A 197 -6.67 14.98 -0.01
C HIS A 197 -6.43 13.64 -0.71
N ASP A 198 -7.06 13.40 -1.86
CA ASP A 198 -6.83 12.19 -2.64
C ASP A 198 -5.40 12.12 -3.22
N CYS A 199 -4.86 13.24 -3.73
CA CYS A 199 -3.44 13.34 -4.11
C CYS A 199 -2.51 12.99 -2.96
N ASP A 200 -2.82 13.47 -1.76
CA ASP A 200 -1.97 13.26 -0.59
C ASP A 200 -1.95 11.78 -0.20
N ARG A 201 -3.08 11.09 -0.30
CA ARG A 201 -3.19 9.64 -0.08
C ARG A 201 -2.47 8.80 -1.14
N LEU A 202 -2.26 9.33 -2.34
CA LEU A 202 -1.50 8.69 -3.41
C LEU A 202 0.01 8.70 -3.17
N ARG A 203 0.54 9.65 -2.37
CA ARG A 203 1.99 9.90 -2.23
C ARG A 203 2.83 8.67 -1.85
N PRO A 204 2.44 7.82 -0.86
CA PRO A 204 3.22 6.62 -0.54
C PRO A 204 3.34 5.65 -1.72
N TYR A 205 2.27 5.50 -2.50
CA TYR A 205 2.26 4.62 -3.67
C TYR A 205 3.11 5.17 -4.81
N GLN A 206 3.05 6.48 -5.03
CA GLN A 206 3.91 7.18 -5.99
C GLN A 206 5.40 6.99 -5.65
N VAL A 207 5.78 7.11 -4.37
CA VAL A 207 7.16 6.87 -3.93
C VAL A 207 7.61 5.45 -4.27
N LEU A 208 6.79 4.45 -3.98
CA LEU A 208 7.10 3.04 -4.30
C LEU A 208 7.22 2.82 -5.80
N GLU A 209 6.28 3.33 -6.60
CA GLU A 209 6.31 3.20 -8.05
C GLU A 209 7.58 3.82 -8.64
N LEU A 210 7.86 5.09 -8.31
CA LEU A 210 9.03 5.83 -8.82
C LEU A 210 10.36 5.18 -8.44
N LEU A 211 10.47 4.62 -7.23
CA LEU A 211 11.70 3.98 -6.77
C LEU A 211 11.87 2.54 -7.25
N SER A 212 10.76 1.88 -7.63
CA SER A 212 10.78 0.55 -8.23
C SER A 212 11.22 0.53 -9.69
N GLN A 213 11.18 1.68 -10.36
CA GLN A 213 11.68 1.86 -11.73
C GLN A 213 13.21 1.70 -11.79
N GLU A 214 13.76 1.59 -13.00
CA GLU A 214 15.16 1.18 -13.26
C GLU A 214 16.19 1.77 -12.28
N LYS A 215 17.18 0.95 -11.90
CA LYS A 215 18.19 1.23 -10.85
C LYS A 215 19.11 2.44 -11.14
N ASN A 216 18.94 3.11 -12.26
CA ASN A 216 19.77 4.24 -12.68
C ASN A 216 19.26 5.57 -12.09
N PRO A 217 20.13 6.56 -11.89
CA PRO A 217 19.75 7.89 -11.42
C PRO A 217 18.98 8.66 -12.50
N GLY A 218 17.72 8.32 -12.70
CA GLY A 218 16.78 9.06 -13.53
C GLY A 218 16.05 10.15 -12.74
N LEU A 219 15.45 11.10 -13.46
CA LEU A 219 14.60 12.16 -12.88
C LEU A 219 13.44 11.57 -12.05
N ALA A 220 12.86 10.46 -12.50
CA ALA A 220 11.80 9.75 -11.78
C ALA A 220 12.27 9.28 -10.39
N ARG A 221 13.45 8.66 -10.31
CA ARG A 221 14.03 8.19 -9.05
C ARG A 221 14.32 9.34 -8.09
N GLN A 222 14.91 10.43 -8.58
CA GLN A 222 15.16 11.64 -7.78
C GLN A 222 13.86 12.24 -7.24
N ARG A 223 12.80 12.28 -8.06
CA ARG A 223 11.48 12.73 -7.62
C ARG A 223 10.91 11.84 -6.52
N GLY A 224 11.03 10.51 -6.66
CA GLY A 224 10.61 9.57 -5.62
C GLY A 224 11.35 9.75 -4.29
N LEU A 225 12.67 9.99 -4.34
CA LEU A 225 13.47 10.28 -3.15
C LEU A 225 13.08 11.61 -2.51
N ASN A 226 12.86 12.66 -3.29
CA ASN A 226 12.43 13.96 -2.76
C ASN A 226 11.05 13.86 -2.09
N LEU A 227 10.10 13.15 -2.71
CA LEU A 227 8.78 12.91 -2.11
C LEU A 227 8.87 12.17 -0.78
N LEU A 228 9.76 11.18 -0.68
CA LEU A 228 10.03 10.48 0.58
C LEU A 228 10.62 11.42 1.64
N GLU A 229 11.62 12.23 1.27
CA GLU A 229 12.22 13.22 2.19
C GLU A 229 11.19 14.24 2.68
N ASP A 230 10.30 14.70 1.80
CA ASP A 230 9.19 15.62 2.15
C ASP A 230 8.21 14.97 3.14
N MET A 231 7.88 13.69 2.93
CA MET A 231 7.02 12.93 3.86
C MET A 231 7.68 12.78 5.24
N LEU A 232 8.96 12.41 5.29
CA LEU A 232 9.71 12.31 6.55
C LEU A 232 9.86 13.67 7.25
N ALA A 233 10.04 14.74 6.49
CA ALA A 233 10.11 16.10 7.02
C ALA A 233 8.77 16.53 7.65
N ALA A 234 7.66 16.35 6.93
CA ALA A 234 6.32 16.73 7.40
C ALA A 234 5.90 15.98 8.67
N ARG A 235 6.30 14.72 8.82
CA ARG A 235 6.01 13.91 10.02
C ARG A 235 6.89 14.24 11.22
N GLY A 236 8.04 14.85 10.98
CA GLY A 236 9.09 14.99 12.00
C GLY A 236 9.92 13.72 12.20
N GLY A 237 9.88 12.79 11.23
CA GLY A 237 10.65 11.54 11.24
C GLY A 237 9.78 10.29 11.07
N ILE A 238 10.40 9.11 11.20
CA ILE A 238 9.70 7.81 11.09
C ILE A 238 8.73 7.64 12.26
N ASP A 239 9.19 7.92 13.48
CA ASP A 239 8.41 7.85 14.72
C ASP A 239 7.62 9.15 14.99
N GLY A 240 7.65 10.07 14.04
CA GLY A 240 7.03 11.38 14.14
C GLY A 240 5.50 11.31 14.12
N GLN A 241 4.87 12.20 14.89
CA GLN A 241 3.41 12.35 14.98
C GLN A 241 2.87 13.48 14.10
N GLY A 242 3.73 14.11 13.28
CA GLY A 242 3.31 15.11 12.32
C GLY A 242 2.44 14.53 11.22
N ASP A 243 1.68 15.39 10.56
CA ASP A 243 0.76 15.00 9.48
C ASP A 243 1.41 15.25 8.11
N ASP A 244 1.85 14.17 7.45
CA ASP A 244 2.21 14.22 6.04
C ASP A 244 1.00 14.18 5.10
N ARG A 245 -0.22 14.14 5.62
CA ARG A 245 -1.49 14.07 4.89
C ARG A 245 -1.69 12.80 4.06
N SER A 246 -0.78 11.84 4.14
CA SER A 246 -0.89 10.54 3.46
C SER A 246 -1.97 9.64 4.05
N GLY A 247 -2.45 9.96 5.25
CA GLY A 247 -3.38 9.13 6.02
C GLY A 247 -2.72 7.93 6.68
N LEU A 248 -1.39 7.79 6.60
CA LEU A 248 -0.65 6.73 7.28
C LEU A 248 -0.41 7.11 8.76
N GLY A 249 -0.93 6.32 9.68
CA GLY A 249 -0.49 6.34 11.08
C GLY A 249 0.95 5.86 11.22
N VAL A 250 1.55 6.02 12.40
CA VAL A 250 2.97 5.66 12.67
C VAL A 250 3.29 4.21 12.27
N ASP A 251 2.46 3.26 12.69
CA ASP A 251 2.68 1.83 12.39
C ASP A 251 2.60 1.52 10.89
N ASN A 252 1.64 2.13 10.18
CA ASN A 252 1.48 1.94 8.74
C ASN A 252 2.59 2.64 7.94
N PHE A 253 3.05 3.80 8.43
CA PHE A 253 4.20 4.48 7.86
C PHE A 253 5.49 3.65 8.03
N LEU A 254 5.67 3.02 9.19
CA LEU A 254 6.80 2.11 9.42
C LEU A 254 6.77 0.90 8.48
N ARG A 255 5.59 0.29 8.26
CA ARG A 255 5.42 -0.78 7.26
C ARG A 255 5.75 -0.29 5.84
N PHE A 256 5.34 0.93 5.50
CA PHE A 256 5.73 1.57 4.24
C PHE A 256 7.25 1.72 4.12
N ILE A 257 7.94 2.20 5.16
CA ILE A 257 9.41 2.29 5.19
C ILE A 257 10.06 0.91 5.05
N GLN A 258 9.54 -0.13 5.71
CA GLN A 258 10.07 -1.49 5.57
C GLN A 258 9.97 -2.02 4.14
N GLN A 259 8.81 -1.83 3.51
CA GLN A 259 8.60 -2.22 2.11
C GLN A 259 9.49 -1.42 1.15
N LEU A 260 9.73 -0.15 1.46
CA LEU A 260 10.52 0.75 0.63
C LEU A 260 11.99 0.35 0.53
N ARG A 261 12.57 -0.24 1.59
CA ARG A 261 14.01 -0.55 1.69
C ARG A 261 14.53 -1.30 0.47
N VAL A 262 13.81 -2.34 0.02
CA VAL A 262 14.24 -3.20 -1.10
C VAL A 262 14.41 -2.46 -2.42
N TYR A 263 13.81 -1.27 -2.57
CA TYR A 263 13.93 -0.43 -3.76
C TYR A 263 15.05 0.60 -3.68
N LEU A 264 15.59 0.85 -2.49
CA LEU A 264 16.67 1.79 -2.25
C LEU A 264 18.03 1.10 -2.34
N THR A 265 19.03 1.83 -2.81
CA THR A 265 20.44 1.39 -2.77
C THR A 265 21.01 1.56 -1.36
N GLN A 266 22.13 0.91 -1.06
CA GLN A 266 22.85 1.10 0.20
C GLN A 266 23.15 2.58 0.47
N GLY A 267 23.71 3.30 -0.51
CA GLY A 267 24.08 4.70 -0.34
C GLY A 267 22.89 5.64 -0.12
N GLU A 268 21.76 5.39 -0.78
CA GLU A 268 20.53 6.15 -0.56
C GLU A 268 19.96 5.92 0.83
N GLN A 269 19.89 4.65 1.28
CA GLN A 269 19.43 4.33 2.63
C GLN A 269 20.30 4.98 3.70
N GLU A 270 21.63 4.89 3.58
CA GLU A 270 22.54 5.54 4.52
C GLU A 270 22.28 7.05 4.60
N LYS A 271 22.14 7.72 3.45
CA LYS A 271 21.88 9.17 3.40
C LYS A 271 20.56 9.54 4.09
N ILE A 272 19.49 8.80 3.84
CA ILE A 272 18.16 9.09 4.42
C ILE A 272 18.17 8.79 5.92
N TRP A 273 18.67 7.62 6.32
CA TRP A 273 18.64 7.18 7.72
C TRP A 273 19.67 7.89 8.59
N ALA A 274 20.74 8.45 8.01
CA ALA A 274 21.65 9.34 8.74
C ALA A 274 20.93 10.59 9.25
N LYS A 275 20.16 11.25 8.37
CA LYS A 275 19.32 12.41 8.76
C LYS A 275 18.28 12.03 9.81
N GLU A 276 17.71 10.84 9.69
CA GLU A 276 16.70 10.36 10.64
C GLU A 276 17.31 9.99 12.00
N ALA A 277 18.51 9.43 12.04
CA ALA A 277 19.21 9.07 13.26
C ALA A 277 19.69 10.30 14.07
N GLU A 278 19.83 11.47 13.43
CA GLU A 278 20.05 12.75 14.13
C GLU A 278 18.82 13.21 14.91
N ARG A 279 17.64 12.83 14.44
CA ARG A 279 16.41 12.90 15.23
C ARG A 279 16.48 11.72 16.21
N PRO A 280 16.11 11.86 17.48
CA PRO A 280 16.27 10.79 18.49
C PRO A 280 15.30 9.61 18.25
N SER A 281 15.33 9.02 17.06
CA SER A 281 14.57 7.85 16.62
C SER A 281 15.41 6.60 16.81
N ALA A 282 14.89 5.66 17.58
CA ALA A 282 15.49 4.34 17.74
C ALA A 282 15.46 3.57 16.42
N VAL A 283 14.35 3.67 15.68
CA VAL A 283 14.16 3.01 14.38
C VAL A 283 15.13 3.56 13.35
N GLY A 284 15.29 4.88 13.25
CA GLY A 284 16.25 5.52 12.36
C GLY A 284 17.69 5.11 12.64
N ASN A 285 18.08 5.05 13.92
CA ASN A 285 19.40 4.56 14.32
C ASN A 285 19.62 3.09 13.94
N TYR A 286 18.61 2.22 14.13
CA TYR A 286 18.70 0.82 13.76
C TYR A 286 18.83 0.64 12.24
N LEU A 287 18.03 1.35 11.44
CA LEU A 287 18.12 1.32 9.98
C LEU A 287 19.47 1.83 9.46
N LEU A 288 20.03 2.87 10.08
CA LEU A 288 21.35 3.37 9.75
C LEU A 288 22.45 2.35 10.07
N VAL A 289 22.38 1.65 11.20
CA VAL A 289 23.32 0.58 11.55
C VAL A 289 23.39 -0.47 10.45
N TYR A 290 22.24 -0.94 9.95
CA TYR A 290 22.22 -1.92 8.85
C TYR A 290 22.83 -1.36 7.56
N ALA A 291 22.58 -0.09 7.24
CA ALA A 291 23.18 0.55 6.09
C ALA A 291 24.72 0.67 6.21
N LEU A 292 25.23 0.95 7.42
CA LEU A 292 26.66 1.02 7.71
C LEU A 292 27.34 -0.35 7.68
N ILE A 293 26.72 -1.39 8.24
CA ILE A 293 27.22 -2.78 8.16
C ILE A 293 27.27 -3.22 6.70
N ALA A 294 26.21 -2.96 5.93
CA ALA A 294 26.15 -3.26 4.51
C ALA A 294 27.28 -2.57 3.73
N ARG A 295 27.51 -1.26 3.97
CA ARG A 295 28.64 -0.53 3.38
C ARG A 295 29.97 -1.15 3.76
N GLY A 296 30.20 -1.34 5.05
CA GLY A 296 31.48 -1.78 5.57
C GLY A 296 31.87 -3.16 5.03
N PHE A 297 30.89 -4.07 4.94
CA PHE A 297 31.13 -5.40 4.42
C PHE A 297 31.19 -5.45 2.87
N ALA A 298 30.22 -4.84 2.18
CA ALA A 298 30.09 -4.96 0.72
C ALA A 298 31.08 -4.07 -0.07
N GLN A 299 31.49 -2.93 0.51
CA GLN A 299 32.47 -2.01 -0.06
C GLN A 299 33.84 -2.11 0.62
N LYS A 300 34.05 -3.10 1.51
CA LYS A 300 35.33 -3.37 2.17
C LYS A 300 35.86 -2.17 2.98
N GLN A 301 34.96 -1.50 3.70
CA GLN A 301 35.26 -0.31 4.53
C GLN A 301 35.02 -0.58 6.02
N PRO A 302 35.96 -1.20 6.75
CA PRO A 302 35.74 -1.60 8.14
C PRO A 302 35.42 -0.43 9.09
N ALA A 303 35.86 0.80 8.76
CA ALA A 303 35.50 2.02 9.48
C ALA A 303 33.97 2.22 9.61
N ALA A 304 33.19 1.81 8.60
CA ALA A 304 31.72 1.87 8.68
C ALA A 304 31.16 0.85 9.69
N ILE A 305 31.81 -0.31 9.85
CA ILE A 305 31.44 -1.33 10.83
C ILE A 305 31.76 -0.85 12.26
N VAL A 306 32.88 -0.14 12.45
CA VAL A 306 33.20 0.53 13.72
C VAL A 306 32.09 1.53 14.08
N ALA A 307 31.70 2.40 13.14
CA ALA A 307 30.62 3.35 13.35
C ALA A 307 29.27 2.68 13.66
N ALA A 308 28.98 1.52 13.05
CA ALA A 308 27.80 0.72 13.36
C ALA A 308 27.87 0.14 14.78
N SER A 309 29.03 -0.39 15.18
CA SER A 309 29.27 -0.94 16.53
C SER A 309 29.07 0.10 17.63
N ASP A 310 29.58 1.32 17.44
CA ASP A 310 29.43 2.43 18.39
C ASP A 310 27.96 2.79 18.62
N ARG A 311 27.16 2.79 17.54
CA ARG A 311 25.71 3.05 17.60
C ARG A 311 24.95 1.92 18.28
N LEU A 312 25.28 0.66 17.97
CA LEU A 312 24.70 -0.50 18.64
C LEU A 312 24.98 -0.51 20.15
N GLN A 313 26.16 -0.07 20.58
CA GLN A 313 26.48 0.06 22.00
C GLN A 313 25.58 1.09 22.72
N GLN A 314 25.15 2.15 22.03
CA GLN A 314 24.20 3.11 22.59
C GLN A 314 22.80 2.51 22.71
N LEU A 315 22.37 1.71 21.72
CA LEU A 315 21.06 1.05 21.70
C LEU A 315 20.92 -0.09 22.73
N GLN A 316 22.03 -0.73 23.11
CA GLN A 316 22.04 -1.84 24.08
C GLN A 316 21.37 -1.49 25.42
N LYS A 317 21.33 -0.21 25.80
CA LYS A 317 20.66 0.23 27.04
C LYS A 317 19.15 -0.06 27.04
N HIS A 318 18.54 -0.19 25.87
CA HIS A 318 17.09 -0.26 25.71
C HIS A 318 16.63 -1.49 24.92
N GLN A 319 17.50 -2.14 24.15
CA GLN A 319 17.17 -3.27 23.28
C GLN A 319 18.29 -4.32 23.33
N ASP A 320 17.94 -5.60 23.19
CA ASP A 320 18.95 -6.65 22.98
C ASP A 320 19.45 -6.54 21.54
N VAL A 321 20.74 -6.28 21.39
CA VAL A 321 21.45 -6.18 20.11
C VAL A 321 22.73 -7.02 20.15
N SER A 322 22.75 -8.04 21.00
CA SER A 322 23.95 -8.83 21.27
C SER A 322 24.41 -9.61 20.05
N ILE A 323 23.47 -10.09 19.23
CA ILE A 323 23.77 -10.80 17.98
C ILE A 323 24.46 -9.86 16.98
N GLU A 324 23.85 -8.72 16.67
CA GLU A 324 24.42 -7.76 15.71
C GLU A 324 25.79 -7.24 16.17
N ARG A 325 25.97 -7.02 17.49
CA ARG A 325 27.26 -6.64 18.06
C ARG A 325 28.30 -7.74 17.96
N SER A 326 27.92 -9.01 18.20
CA SER A 326 28.84 -10.14 18.03
C SER A 326 29.30 -10.27 16.58
N ILE A 327 28.40 -10.01 15.62
CA ILE A 327 28.73 -10.02 14.19
C ILE A 327 29.63 -8.82 13.83
N CYS A 328 29.36 -7.62 14.35
CA CYS A 328 30.25 -6.48 14.14
C CYS A 328 31.67 -6.75 14.69
N ALA A 329 31.77 -7.31 15.90
CA ALA A 329 33.05 -7.71 16.49
C ALA A 329 33.76 -8.79 15.64
N LEU A 330 33.01 -9.77 15.13
CA LEU A 330 33.54 -10.76 14.18
C LEU A 330 34.10 -10.10 12.92
N LEU A 331 33.35 -9.19 12.29
CA LEU A 331 33.76 -8.48 11.07
C LEU A 331 34.95 -7.53 11.28
N LEU A 332 35.22 -7.15 12.53
CA LEU A 332 36.39 -6.38 12.95
C LEU A 332 37.55 -7.28 13.41
N GLY A 333 37.48 -8.60 13.21
CA GLY A 333 38.54 -9.55 13.60
C GLY A 333 38.65 -9.81 15.11
N GLN A 334 37.74 -9.28 15.92
CA GLN A 334 37.77 -9.37 17.39
C GLN A 334 37.02 -10.63 17.87
N THR A 335 37.58 -11.80 17.58
CA THR A 335 36.92 -13.10 17.80
C THR A 335 36.56 -13.38 19.26
N GLU A 336 37.45 -13.09 20.21
CA GLU A 336 37.19 -13.28 21.64
C GLU A 336 36.06 -12.37 22.15
N GLN A 337 36.03 -11.12 21.69
CA GLN A 337 34.98 -10.17 22.04
C GLN A 337 33.64 -10.62 21.44
N ALA A 338 33.65 -11.09 20.18
CA ALA A 338 32.47 -11.61 19.52
C ALA A 338 31.83 -12.76 20.31
N SER A 339 32.62 -13.75 20.74
CA SER A 339 32.15 -14.86 21.57
C SER A 339 31.63 -14.41 22.94
N THR A 340 32.34 -13.48 23.60
CA THR A 340 31.92 -12.94 24.92
C THR A 340 30.60 -12.16 24.85
N ILE A 341 30.37 -11.42 23.77
CA ILE A 341 29.10 -10.69 23.56
C ILE A 341 27.99 -11.68 23.24
N LEU A 342 28.26 -12.67 22.39
CA LEU A 342 27.30 -13.69 21.98
C LEU A 342 26.72 -14.46 23.19
N GLU A 343 27.56 -14.83 24.16
CA GLU A 343 27.13 -15.53 25.39
C GLU A 343 26.11 -14.74 26.24
N LYS A 344 26.04 -13.42 26.06
CA LYS A 344 25.12 -12.53 26.78
C LYS A 344 23.77 -12.36 26.08
N SER A 345 23.62 -12.86 24.86
CA SER A 345 22.38 -12.76 24.09
C SER A 345 21.24 -13.51 24.78
N GLN A 346 20.03 -12.93 24.73
CA GLN A 346 18.82 -13.56 25.24
C GLN A 346 18.14 -14.45 24.18
N GLU A 347 18.62 -14.42 22.93
CA GLU A 347 18.05 -15.12 21.78
C GLU A 347 18.54 -16.58 21.71
N GLN A 348 17.96 -17.42 22.57
CA GLN A 348 18.36 -18.82 22.74
C GLN A 348 18.32 -19.65 21.45
N GLU A 349 17.45 -19.32 20.51
CA GLU A 349 17.27 -20.08 19.27
C GLU A 349 18.43 -19.85 18.30
N ILE A 350 18.83 -18.59 18.12
CA ILE A 350 19.99 -18.23 17.32
C ILE A 350 21.25 -18.83 17.97
N LEU A 351 21.36 -18.75 19.30
CA LEU A 351 22.47 -19.36 20.04
C LEU A 351 22.53 -20.88 19.85
N ASN A 352 21.39 -21.57 19.90
CA ASN A 352 21.32 -23.02 19.67
C ASN A 352 21.70 -23.38 18.24
N TYR A 353 21.25 -22.60 17.25
CA TYR A 353 21.65 -22.76 15.86
C TYR A 353 23.16 -22.58 15.69
N ILE A 354 23.76 -21.53 16.27
CA ILE A 354 25.21 -21.28 16.23
C ILE A 354 25.98 -22.44 16.88
N LYS A 355 25.51 -22.95 18.02
CA LYS A 355 26.10 -24.12 18.70
C LYS A 355 26.05 -25.36 17.82
N GLU A 356 24.90 -25.65 17.21
CA GLU A 356 24.74 -26.80 16.32
C GLU A 356 25.66 -26.72 15.09
N GLN A 357 25.80 -25.53 14.50
CA GLN A 357 26.70 -25.28 13.37
C GLN A 357 28.19 -25.35 13.76
N SER A 358 28.52 -25.18 15.04
CA SER A 358 29.89 -25.33 15.58
C SER A 358 30.28 -26.79 15.85
N GLY A 359 29.31 -27.72 15.80
CA GLY A 359 29.55 -29.15 15.99
C GLY A 359 30.01 -29.49 17.41
N GLN A 360 31.10 -30.26 17.54
CA GLN A 360 31.69 -30.64 18.84
C GLN A 360 32.77 -29.65 19.33
N SER A 361 32.95 -28.53 18.64
CA SER A 361 33.91 -27.50 19.06
C SER A 361 33.44 -26.85 20.37
N PRO A 362 34.33 -26.67 21.36
CA PRO A 362 34.03 -25.84 22.53
C PRO A 362 33.93 -24.35 22.17
N ASP A 363 34.53 -23.94 21.05
CA ASP A 363 34.47 -22.58 20.51
C ASP A 363 33.27 -22.43 19.55
N LEU A 364 32.48 -21.37 19.77
CA LEU A 364 31.31 -21.00 18.97
C LEU A 364 31.67 -20.24 17.68
N LEU A 365 32.93 -19.83 17.53
CA LEU A 365 33.39 -19.04 16.38
C LEU A 365 33.07 -19.66 15.01
N PRO A 366 33.25 -20.98 14.77
CA PRO A 366 32.92 -21.57 13.46
C PRO A 366 31.43 -21.44 13.11
N GLY A 367 30.55 -21.64 14.09
CA GLY A 367 29.12 -21.45 13.92
C GLY A 367 28.75 -19.97 13.76
N LEU A 368 29.40 -19.08 14.49
CA LEU A 368 29.21 -17.63 14.38
C LEU A 368 29.62 -17.11 13.00
N CYS A 369 30.72 -17.61 12.42
CA CYS A 369 31.11 -17.28 11.05
C CYS A 369 30.05 -17.70 10.02
N ARG A 370 29.56 -18.94 10.10
CA ARG A 370 28.50 -19.43 9.20
C ARG A 370 27.19 -18.67 9.36
N TYR A 371 26.83 -18.38 10.61
CA TYR A 371 25.65 -17.59 10.92
C TYR A 371 25.80 -16.15 10.41
N GLY A 372 26.98 -15.54 10.58
CA GLY A 372 27.28 -14.19 10.10
C GLY A 372 27.16 -14.04 8.60
N GLU A 373 27.70 -14.99 7.81
CA GLU A 373 27.50 -15.01 6.34
C GLU A 373 26.02 -15.12 5.96
N ARG A 374 25.29 -16.02 6.63
CA ARG A 374 23.85 -16.18 6.40
C ARG A 374 23.08 -14.93 6.76
N TRP A 375 23.34 -14.34 7.92
CA TRP A 375 22.69 -13.14 8.43
C TRP A 375 22.96 -11.93 7.51
N LEU A 376 24.20 -11.75 7.04
CA LEU A 376 24.52 -10.74 6.04
C LEU A 376 23.72 -10.93 4.75
N GLN A 377 23.53 -12.18 4.31
CA GLN A 377 22.76 -12.46 3.10
C GLN A 377 21.24 -12.25 3.29
N THR A 378 20.68 -12.74 4.39
CA THR A 378 19.21 -12.82 4.60
C THR A 378 18.62 -11.64 5.33
N GLU A 379 19.38 -10.96 6.19
CA GLU A 379 18.90 -9.86 7.04
C GLU A 379 19.51 -8.51 6.65
N VAL A 380 20.65 -8.48 5.96
CA VAL A 380 21.31 -7.22 5.54
C VAL A 380 21.12 -6.99 4.04
N PHE A 381 21.71 -7.82 3.18
CA PHE A 381 21.76 -7.60 1.74
C PHE A 381 20.39 -7.62 1.06
N CYS A 382 19.44 -8.41 1.57
CA CYS A 382 18.09 -8.52 1.03
C CYS A 382 17.33 -7.18 1.00
N HIS A 383 17.74 -6.22 1.82
CA HIS A 383 17.10 -4.92 1.97
C HIS A 383 17.70 -3.84 1.07
N PHE A 384 18.73 -4.13 0.28
CA PHE A 384 19.37 -3.13 -0.59
C PHE A 384 19.34 -3.60 -2.05
N SER A 385 18.76 -2.77 -2.91
CA SER A 385 18.53 -3.10 -4.34
C SER A 385 19.82 -3.39 -5.13
N ASP A 386 20.96 -2.86 -4.68
CA ASP A 386 22.30 -3.02 -5.27
C ASP A 386 23.12 -4.16 -4.66
N LEU A 387 22.69 -4.72 -3.52
CA LEU A 387 23.39 -5.81 -2.82
C LEU A 387 22.64 -7.14 -2.86
N VAL A 388 21.35 -7.16 -3.21
CA VAL A 388 20.51 -8.38 -3.19
C VAL A 388 21.07 -9.55 -4.03
N GLU A 389 21.77 -9.25 -5.13
CA GLU A 389 22.39 -10.27 -6.01
C GLU A 389 23.83 -10.63 -5.59
N ARG A 390 24.43 -9.91 -4.63
CA ARG A 390 25.79 -10.21 -4.15
C ARG A 390 25.75 -11.35 -3.15
N LYS A 391 26.81 -12.15 -3.14
CA LYS A 391 27.02 -13.22 -2.16
C LYS A 391 27.90 -12.72 -1.01
N ALA A 392 27.46 -12.93 0.23
CA ALA A 392 28.29 -12.65 1.39
C ALA A 392 29.34 -13.76 1.59
N SER A 393 30.63 -13.40 1.61
CA SER A 393 31.72 -14.31 2.00
C SER A 393 32.70 -13.61 2.93
N LEU A 394 32.84 -14.13 4.15
CA LEU A 394 33.84 -13.66 5.12
C LEU A 394 35.25 -13.91 4.59
N LYS A 395 35.47 -15.05 3.91
CA LYS A 395 36.76 -15.38 3.32
C LYS A 395 37.20 -14.31 2.30
N GLU A 396 36.30 -13.89 1.42
CA GLU A 396 36.60 -12.82 0.45
C GLU A 396 36.74 -11.46 1.13
N TYR A 397 36.00 -11.19 2.21
CA TYR A 397 36.13 -9.95 2.97
C TYR A 397 37.48 -9.82 3.67
N PHE A 398 37.93 -10.85 4.40
CA PHE A 398 39.22 -10.82 5.09
C PHE A 398 40.43 -11.00 4.16
N ALA A 399 40.22 -11.40 2.90
CA ALA A 399 41.29 -11.51 1.91
C ALA A 399 41.70 -10.16 1.31
N GLU A 400 40.90 -9.10 1.49
CA GLU A 400 41.18 -7.77 0.94
C GLU A 400 42.27 -7.04 1.75
N GLU A 401 43.25 -6.48 1.04
CA GLU A 401 44.41 -5.81 1.63
C GLU A 401 44.01 -4.59 2.47
N GLU A 402 43.07 -3.77 1.99
CA GLU A 402 42.57 -2.60 2.72
C GLU A 402 41.91 -2.99 4.05
N VAL A 403 41.20 -4.13 4.08
CA VAL A 403 40.58 -4.65 5.30
C VAL A 403 41.66 -5.13 6.26
N GLN A 404 42.63 -5.91 5.79
CA GLN A 404 43.73 -6.40 6.63
C GLN A 404 44.50 -5.24 7.28
N ASN A 405 44.93 -4.26 6.49
CA ASN A 405 45.67 -3.10 6.97
C ASN A 405 44.88 -2.33 8.06
N TYR A 406 43.58 -2.09 7.83
CA TYR A 406 42.76 -1.39 8.81
C TYR A 406 42.59 -2.18 10.12
N LEU A 407 42.42 -3.51 10.04
CA LEU A 407 42.28 -4.34 11.23
C LEU A 407 43.59 -4.45 12.02
N GLU A 408 44.73 -4.48 11.33
CA GLU A 408 46.06 -4.41 11.96
C GLU A 408 46.23 -3.10 12.73
N GLU A 409 45.90 -1.96 12.11
CA GLU A 409 45.90 -0.65 12.78
C GLU A 409 44.97 -0.61 13.99
N LEU A 410 43.76 -1.18 13.88
CA LEU A 410 42.78 -1.23 14.96
C LEU A 410 43.24 -2.11 16.14
N SER A 411 43.96 -3.19 15.83
CA SER A 411 44.48 -4.15 16.84
C SER A 411 45.73 -3.66 17.56
N GLY A 412 46.39 -2.61 17.05
CA GLY A 412 47.47 -1.92 17.74
C GLY A 412 48.77 -2.73 17.89
N PHE A 413 48.98 -3.77 17.09
CA PHE A 413 50.26 -4.49 17.03
C PHE A 413 51.11 -3.91 15.89
N PRO A 414 52.16 -3.11 16.17
CA PRO A 414 53.25 -3.01 15.21
C PRO A 414 53.88 -4.39 15.15
N ASP A 415 53.76 -5.06 14.01
CA ASP A 415 54.42 -6.33 13.75
C ASP A 415 55.93 -6.11 13.95
N GLU A 416 56.42 -6.57 15.11
CA GLU A 416 57.79 -6.43 15.54
C GLU A 416 58.64 -7.34 14.64
N LYS A 417 58.93 -6.87 13.42
CA LYS A 417 60.08 -7.33 12.66
C LYS A 417 61.32 -6.87 13.40
N VAL A 418 61.65 -7.56 14.49
CA VAL A 418 62.99 -7.55 15.08
C VAL A 418 63.87 -8.38 14.13
N PRO A 419 64.78 -7.79 13.34
CA PRO A 419 65.88 -8.57 12.82
C PRO A 419 66.77 -8.88 14.03
N VAL A 420 66.78 -10.15 14.43
CA VAL A 420 67.83 -10.69 15.29
C VAL A 420 69.14 -10.56 14.52
N SER A 421 69.87 -9.47 14.75
CA SER A 421 71.30 -9.37 14.45
C SER A 421 72.06 -9.46 15.76
N VAL A 422 72.52 -10.68 16.06
CA VAL A 422 73.58 -10.94 17.02
C VAL A 422 74.82 -10.20 16.53
N GLN A 423 75.24 -9.15 17.23
CA GLN A 423 76.64 -8.74 17.25
C GLN A 423 77.02 -8.19 18.63
N GLU A 424 77.82 -9.01 19.28
CA GLU A 424 78.56 -8.83 20.50
C GLU A 424 79.62 -7.71 20.34
N LYS A 425 79.63 -6.71 21.23
CA LYS A 425 80.85 -6.00 21.70
C LYS A 425 80.58 -5.00 22.84
N VAL A 426 80.92 -5.45 24.05
CA VAL A 426 81.77 -4.83 25.10
C VAL A 426 81.84 -3.29 25.19
N GLY A 427 81.50 -2.72 26.36
CA GLY A 427 82.03 -1.44 26.86
C GLY A 427 81.11 -0.59 27.74
N GLU A 428 81.33 -0.59 29.05
CA GLU A 428 80.77 0.21 30.18
C GLU A 428 81.13 1.75 30.15
N PRO A 429 80.73 2.62 31.13
CA PRO A 429 79.40 3.16 31.48
C PRO A 429 79.46 4.72 31.71
N LEU A 430 78.50 5.29 32.49
CA LEU A 430 78.38 6.70 33.01
C LEU A 430 77.42 7.58 32.17
N GLU A 431 76.54 8.44 32.70
CA GLU A 431 76.03 8.76 34.05
C GLU A 431 74.76 9.61 33.84
N SER A 432 73.93 9.63 34.88
CA SER A 432 72.77 10.49 35.19
C SER A 432 72.72 11.91 34.58
N GLU A 433 71.50 12.35 34.20
CA GLU A 433 70.84 13.46 34.92
C GLU A 433 69.34 13.59 34.62
N VAL A 434 68.58 13.72 35.71
CA VAL A 434 67.16 14.03 35.80
C VAL A 434 67.04 15.55 35.90
N ASN A 435 66.17 16.20 35.12
CA ASN A 435 65.38 17.29 35.71
C ASN A 435 64.07 17.63 34.99
N VAL A 436 63.08 17.83 35.84
CA VAL A 436 61.69 18.19 35.61
C VAL A 436 61.59 19.73 35.54
N LEU A 437 60.75 20.30 34.67
CA LEU A 437 59.91 21.45 35.08
C LEU A 437 58.71 21.71 34.17
N LYS A 438 57.67 22.25 34.82
CA LYS A 438 56.28 22.45 34.44
C LYS A 438 56.02 23.76 33.68
N THR A 439 54.91 23.74 32.94
CA THR A 439 53.88 24.80 32.71
C THR A 439 54.30 26.17 32.17
N HIS A 440 53.61 26.66 31.13
CA HIS A 440 52.67 27.80 31.19
C HIS A 440 52.08 28.15 29.80
N THR A 441 50.81 28.54 29.81
CA THR A 441 49.96 29.10 28.74
C THR A 441 50.35 30.56 28.36
N PRO A 442 49.75 31.16 27.31
CA PRO A 442 50.43 32.04 26.35
C PRO A 442 50.28 33.55 26.61
N PRO A 443 50.89 34.39 25.75
CA PRO A 443 50.14 35.55 25.26
C PRO A 443 50.38 35.92 23.78
N THR A 444 49.34 36.51 23.22
CA THR A 444 49.23 37.29 21.97
C THR A 444 50.16 38.51 21.96
N HIS A 445 50.62 38.99 20.79
CA HIS A 445 50.66 40.43 20.40
C HIS A 445 51.25 40.63 18.97
N LEU A 446 50.45 41.29 18.09
CA LEU A 446 50.77 42.43 17.16
C LEU A 446 51.93 42.27 16.12
N ASN A 447 51.97 42.85 14.91
CA ASN A 447 51.30 43.97 14.22
C ASN A 447 51.78 44.03 12.71
N PRO A 448 51.40 45.02 11.85
CA PRO A 448 50.96 44.81 10.45
C PRO A 448 51.73 45.66 9.40
N VAL A 449 51.22 45.79 8.15
CA VAL A 449 51.32 46.90 7.12
C VAL A 449 50.73 46.40 5.75
N PRO A 450 50.18 47.24 4.80
CA PRO A 450 48.75 47.60 4.75
C PRO A 450 48.09 47.60 3.33
N GLY A 451 46.79 47.92 3.25
CA GLY A 451 46.23 48.76 2.17
C GLY A 451 45.12 48.19 1.28
N ALA A 452 43.85 48.46 1.64
CA ALA A 452 42.84 49.19 0.85
C ALA A 452 41.44 48.95 1.42
N THR A 453 40.66 50.03 1.51
CA THR A 453 39.71 50.37 2.58
C THR A 453 38.24 50.19 2.17
N PRO A 454 37.34 49.89 3.13
CA PRO A 454 35.93 50.29 3.11
C PRO A 454 35.61 51.36 4.18
N MET A 455 34.60 52.19 3.93
CA MET A 455 33.92 53.10 4.89
C MET A 455 32.41 52.91 4.64
N ARG A 456 31.50 52.57 5.57
CA ARG A 456 31.15 53.08 6.93
C ARG A 456 30.88 54.59 6.90
N GLU A 457 29.77 55.11 7.41
CA GLU A 457 29.22 55.09 8.78
C GLU A 457 27.89 55.90 8.72
N SER A 458 26.84 55.79 9.55
CA SER A 458 26.76 56.04 11.00
C SER A 458 25.32 55.87 11.49
N ALA A 459 25.19 55.67 12.80
CA ALA A 459 23.99 55.46 13.61
C ALA A 459 23.03 56.65 13.71
N TYR A 460 21.75 56.39 14.04
CA TYR A 460 21.00 57.08 15.10
C TYR A 460 19.78 56.27 15.56
N SER A 461 19.49 56.46 16.85
CA SER A 461 18.39 55.96 17.69
C SER A 461 16.97 56.10 17.11
N SER A 462 16.08 55.12 17.37
CA SER A 462 14.77 55.35 18.02
C SER A 462 13.86 54.10 18.03
N HIS A 463 13.28 53.82 19.20
CA HIS A 463 12.16 52.92 19.41
C HIS A 463 10.87 53.49 18.80
N SER A 464 9.95 52.62 18.29
CA SER A 464 8.50 52.56 18.63
C SER A 464 7.61 52.05 17.49
N ARG A 465 7.02 50.86 17.71
CA ARG A 465 5.57 50.54 17.69
C ARG A 465 4.63 51.35 16.77
N PRO A 466 3.82 50.70 15.91
CA PRO A 466 2.55 51.26 15.48
C PRO A 466 1.49 50.95 16.53
N GLN A 467 1.15 51.95 17.34
CA GLN A 467 -0.04 51.96 18.17
C GLN A 467 -1.20 52.64 17.42
N LYS A 468 -2.38 52.07 17.58
CA LYS A 468 -3.69 52.60 17.23
C LYS A 468 -3.82 54.10 17.55
N PRO A 469 -4.48 54.91 16.70
CA PRO A 469 -5.06 56.16 17.14
C PRO A 469 -6.49 55.94 17.66
N SER A 470 -6.79 56.54 18.81
CA SER A 470 -8.14 56.69 19.34
C SER A 470 -8.41 58.17 19.66
N LEU A 471 -9.58 58.63 19.18
CA LEU A 471 -10.46 59.70 19.66
C LEU A 471 -10.13 61.18 19.35
N ALA A 472 -10.95 61.79 18.47
CA ALA A 472 -11.73 63.00 18.75
C ALA A 472 -12.81 63.30 17.67
N ARG A 473 -14.07 62.89 17.97
CA ARG A 473 -15.36 63.62 17.90
C ARG A 473 -15.59 64.74 16.85
N ALA A 474 -16.56 64.55 15.95
CA ALA A 474 -17.64 65.53 15.63
C ALA A 474 -18.78 64.91 14.76
N ASN A 475 -19.96 64.76 15.37
CA ASN A 475 -21.36 64.84 14.92
C ASN A 475 -21.83 64.45 13.49
N GLY A 476 -22.88 63.60 13.43
CA GLY A 476 -23.77 63.50 12.26
C GLY A 476 -24.68 62.26 12.15
N GLU A 477 -25.66 62.14 13.05
CA GLU A 477 -27.02 61.53 12.95
C GLU A 477 -27.36 60.25 12.12
N ARG A 478 -28.01 59.30 12.86
CA ARG A 478 -29.21 58.46 12.53
C ARG A 478 -29.03 57.30 11.53
N THR A 479 -29.51 56.06 11.74
CA THR A 479 -30.57 55.45 12.58
C THR A 479 -30.35 53.91 12.66
N GLY A 480 -30.93 53.23 13.66
CA GLY A 480 -30.61 51.85 14.15
C GLY A 480 -30.91 50.67 13.21
N THR A 481 -30.69 49.39 13.56
CA THR A 481 -30.83 48.64 14.84
C THR A 481 -30.11 47.27 14.59
N ALA A 482 -28.99 46.91 15.25
CA ALA A 482 -28.81 46.04 16.44
C ALA A 482 -29.60 44.70 16.41
N VAL A 483 -29.13 43.46 16.74
CA VAL A 483 -27.98 42.86 17.49
C VAL A 483 -28.23 41.30 17.52
N PRO A 484 -27.34 40.34 17.90
CA PRO A 484 -25.95 40.02 17.52
C PRO A 484 -25.70 38.49 17.24
N ALA A 485 -24.52 38.11 16.75
CA ALA A 485 -23.99 36.73 16.82
C ALA A 485 -22.92 36.63 17.91
N LEU A 486 -23.03 35.62 18.78
CA LEU A 486 -22.07 35.33 19.85
C LEU A 486 -20.85 34.57 19.31
N ARG A 487 -19.67 35.08 19.66
CA ARG A 487 -18.34 34.51 19.42
C ARG A 487 -17.81 34.01 20.77
N ALA A 488 -17.37 32.76 20.85
CA ALA A 488 -16.67 32.23 22.03
C ALA A 488 -15.20 31.91 21.68
N THR A 489 -14.33 32.24 22.63
CA THR A 489 -12.86 32.23 22.64
C THR A 489 -12.23 30.84 22.77
N PRO A 490 -10.96 30.65 22.36
CA PRO A 490 -10.21 29.42 22.58
C PRO A 490 -9.52 29.41 23.96
N GLN A 491 -9.62 28.30 24.70
CA GLN A 491 -8.84 28.02 25.91
C GLN A 491 -7.86 26.87 25.66
N GLN A 492 -6.61 27.09 26.09
CA GLN A 492 -5.57 26.08 26.29
C GLN A 492 -5.92 25.25 27.53
N GLU A 493 -5.80 23.92 27.45
CA GLU A 493 -5.66 23.08 28.64
C GLU A 493 -4.55 22.03 28.44
N THR A 494 -3.78 21.90 29.52
CA THR A 494 -2.54 21.15 29.68
C THR A 494 -2.83 19.69 30.05
N PHE A 495 -2.02 18.78 29.52
CA PHE A 495 -1.98 17.36 29.84
C PHE A 495 -1.61 17.07 31.31
N THR A 496 -2.30 16.09 31.93
CA THR A 496 -1.67 15.10 32.85
C THR A 496 -2.36 13.73 32.71
N PRO A 497 -1.61 12.61 32.75
CA PRO A 497 -2.11 11.26 32.45
C PRO A 497 -2.40 10.44 33.72
N TYR A 498 -3.42 9.58 33.72
CA TYR A 498 -3.47 8.43 34.64
C TYR A 498 -4.21 7.21 34.06
N THR A 499 -3.66 6.08 34.50
CA THR A 499 -3.84 4.65 34.27
C THR A 499 -5.22 4.00 34.48
N GLN A 500 -5.40 2.92 33.70
CA GLN A 500 -5.94 1.58 34.03
C GLN A 500 -7.46 1.31 34.10
N GLY A 501 -7.86 0.33 33.28
CA GLY A 501 -8.58 -0.87 33.73
C GLY A 501 -10.11 -0.83 33.66
N SER A 502 -10.70 -1.45 32.63
CA SER A 502 -12.11 -1.86 32.67
C SER A 502 -12.24 -3.32 33.11
N VAL A 503 -12.64 -3.52 34.37
CA VAL A 503 -13.39 -4.69 34.82
C VAL A 503 -14.86 -4.31 34.76
N VAL A 504 -15.65 -5.11 34.03
CA VAL A 504 -17.10 -4.99 33.93
C VAL A 504 -17.74 -5.69 35.12
N VAL A 505 -18.41 -4.94 36.00
CA VAL A 505 -19.54 -5.46 36.79
C VAL A 505 -20.59 -4.35 36.97
N THR A 506 -21.80 -4.69 36.53
CA THR A 506 -23.09 -4.00 36.68
C THR A 506 -23.46 -3.69 38.14
N ALA A 507 -23.95 -2.48 38.44
CA ALA A 507 -24.96 -2.24 39.47
C ALA A 507 -25.56 -0.84 39.38
N ALA A 508 -26.84 -0.78 39.72
CA ALA A 508 -27.78 0.31 39.51
C ALA A 508 -27.67 1.47 40.52
N ASP A 509 -28.25 2.60 40.10
CA ASP A 509 -28.55 3.85 40.81
C ASP A 509 -28.88 3.74 42.30
N ARG A 510 -28.40 4.75 43.06
CA ARG A 510 -29.24 5.57 43.96
C ARG A 510 -28.48 6.78 44.55
N GLN A 511 -29.01 7.98 44.30
CA GLN A 511 -28.80 9.17 45.14
C GLN A 511 -29.75 9.14 46.37
N PRO A 512 -29.38 9.82 47.48
CA PRO A 512 -30.12 9.78 48.75
C PRO A 512 -31.19 10.88 48.89
N ALA A 513 -32.04 10.67 49.90
CA ALA A 513 -33.37 11.21 50.10
C ALA A 513 -33.47 12.53 50.90
N LEU A 514 -34.61 13.23 50.72
CA LEU A 514 -35.20 14.20 51.66
C LEU A 514 -36.74 14.07 51.70
N ASN A 515 -37.24 13.40 52.74
CA ASN A 515 -38.39 13.66 53.65
C ASN A 515 -39.81 14.19 53.20
N PRO A 516 -40.87 13.96 54.03
CA PRO A 516 -42.23 13.53 53.62
C PRO A 516 -43.34 14.59 53.91
N PRO A 517 -44.69 14.33 53.86
CA PRO A 517 -45.45 13.51 54.84
C PRO A 517 -46.82 12.84 54.43
N ARG A 518 -47.25 11.85 55.23
CA ARG A 518 -48.61 11.52 55.76
C ARG A 518 -49.87 11.30 54.85
N ARG A 519 -50.47 10.08 54.90
CA ARG A 519 -51.77 9.69 55.57
C ARG A 519 -52.34 8.31 55.11
N ARG A 520 -52.41 7.34 56.06
CA ARG A 520 -53.45 6.31 56.44
C ARG A 520 -54.59 5.85 55.46
N PRO A 521 -55.35 4.75 55.75
CA PRO A 521 -54.99 3.37 56.18
C PRO A 521 -55.94 2.25 55.63
N SER A 522 -55.75 0.97 56.04
CA SER A 522 -56.76 -0.10 56.33
C SER A 522 -56.32 -1.48 55.79
N ARG A 523 -55.79 -2.40 56.64
CA ARG A 523 -56.47 -3.50 57.40
C ARG A 523 -57.08 -4.59 56.48
N SER A 524 -56.89 -5.90 56.68
CA SER A 524 -56.90 -6.71 57.93
C SER A 524 -56.29 -8.11 57.68
N ARG A 525 -55.37 -8.62 58.53
CA ARG A 525 -55.53 -9.66 59.60
C ARG A 525 -55.86 -11.08 59.08
N HIS A 526 -55.39 -12.23 59.59
CA HIS A 526 -54.49 -12.76 60.64
C HIS A 526 -54.81 -14.31 60.69
N PRO A 527 -54.34 -15.15 61.64
CA PRO A 527 -52.97 -15.41 62.10
C PRO A 527 -52.70 -16.92 62.42
N ALA A 528 -51.48 -17.19 62.94
CA ALA A 528 -51.15 -18.07 64.09
C ALA A 528 -51.32 -19.60 63.93
N ALA A 529 -50.59 -20.48 64.61
CA ALA A 529 -49.43 -20.53 65.52
C ALA A 529 -49.20 -22.07 65.74
N GLY A 530 -48.18 -22.62 66.40
CA GLY A 530 -47.21 -22.12 67.35
C GLY A 530 -46.12 -23.18 67.59
N ASN A 531 -44.96 -22.72 68.07
CA ASN A 531 -44.39 -22.94 69.42
C ASN A 531 -43.77 -24.33 69.62
N SER A 532 -42.44 -24.51 69.63
CA SER A 532 -41.38 -24.02 70.56
C SER A 532 -41.33 -24.73 71.91
N GLY A 533 -40.22 -25.42 72.18
CA GLY A 533 -39.77 -25.78 73.53
C GLY A 533 -38.53 -26.70 73.53
N PRO A 534 -37.56 -26.54 74.47
CA PRO A 534 -36.12 -26.79 74.19
C PRO A 534 -35.38 -27.77 75.14
N ALA A 535 -34.07 -27.91 74.88
CA ALA A 535 -32.93 -28.26 75.77
C ALA A 535 -32.39 -29.71 75.86
N ALA A 536 -31.25 -29.92 75.17
CA ALA A 536 -29.92 -30.44 75.58
C ALA A 536 -29.64 -31.89 76.09
N VAL A 537 -28.51 -32.42 75.55
CA VAL A 537 -27.49 -33.41 76.03
C VAL A 537 -27.59 -34.91 75.64
N GLU A 538 -26.53 -35.37 74.91
CA GLU A 538 -25.85 -36.70 74.73
C GLU A 538 -26.67 -38.03 74.80
N THR A 539 -26.54 -39.06 73.94
CA THR A 539 -25.33 -39.87 73.59
C THR A 539 -25.68 -40.96 72.55
N VAL A 540 -24.82 -41.14 71.52
CA VAL A 540 -24.30 -42.34 70.81
C VAL A 540 -25.12 -43.66 70.67
N LYS A 541 -25.22 -44.20 69.42
CA LYS A 541 -24.68 -45.51 68.91
C LYS A 541 -25.09 -45.74 67.42
N THR A 542 -24.20 -45.76 66.42
CA THR A 542 -23.25 -46.79 65.91
C THR A 542 -23.77 -47.60 64.69
N ALA A 543 -22.89 -47.72 63.67
CA ALA A 543 -22.70 -48.79 62.67
C ALA A 543 -22.83 -48.33 61.20
N LEU A 544 -21.71 -48.07 60.48
CA LEU A 544 -20.84 -49.00 59.69
C LEU A 544 -21.48 -49.32 58.32
N VAL A 545 -20.85 -49.11 57.14
CA VAL A 545 -19.58 -49.67 56.63
C VAL A 545 -19.00 -48.83 55.46
N ALA A 546 -17.68 -48.95 55.25
CA ALA A 546 -16.74 -48.15 54.47
C ALA A 546 -16.42 -48.63 53.00
N PRO A 547 -15.55 -47.92 52.23
CA PRO A 547 -15.36 -48.07 50.77
C PRO A 547 -13.93 -48.49 50.29
N LYS A 548 -13.77 -48.51 48.93
CA LYS A 548 -12.56 -48.39 48.06
C LYS A 548 -11.69 -49.64 47.74
N ARG A 549 -11.39 -49.77 46.43
CA ARG A 549 -10.06 -49.84 45.74
C ARG A 549 -10.01 -50.88 44.61
N ARG A 550 -9.47 -50.50 43.45
CA ARG A 550 -8.89 -51.43 42.45
C ARG A 550 -7.64 -50.84 41.78
N ARG A 551 -6.61 -51.68 41.68
CA ARG A 551 -5.53 -51.75 40.67
C ARG A 551 -5.20 -53.26 40.53
N PRO A 552 -4.28 -53.69 39.64
CA PRO A 552 -4.37 -53.87 38.18
C PRO A 552 -4.17 -55.37 37.80
N VAL A 553 -4.01 -55.75 36.52
CA VAL A 553 -3.09 -56.83 36.04
C VAL A 553 -3.08 -56.94 34.49
N ARG A 554 -1.86 -57.21 33.98
CA ARG A 554 -1.35 -57.51 32.62
C ARG A 554 -1.89 -58.85 32.06
N ARG A 555 -1.64 -59.39 30.85
CA ARG A 555 -0.89 -59.16 29.59
C ARG A 555 -1.35 -60.31 28.64
N LYS A 556 -1.18 -60.17 27.32
CA LYS A 556 -0.40 -61.15 26.52
C LYS A 556 -0.01 -60.58 25.16
N LEU A 557 1.10 -61.11 24.68
CA LEU A 557 2.01 -60.63 23.63
C LEU A 557 1.81 -61.47 22.36
N ARG A 558 1.99 -60.88 21.17
CA ARG A 558 2.66 -61.55 20.03
C ARG A 558 3.54 -60.56 19.29
N LEU A 559 4.63 -61.12 18.77
CA LEU A 559 5.85 -60.53 18.26
C LEU A 559 5.85 -60.75 16.75
N ASP A 560 6.20 -59.74 15.95
CA ASP A 560 7.07 -59.99 14.80
C ASP A 560 7.93 -58.78 14.45
N ARG A 561 9.06 -59.09 13.83
CA ARG A 561 10.36 -58.43 13.97
C ARG A 561 10.69 -57.44 12.84
N VAL A 562 11.41 -56.38 13.23
CA VAL A 562 12.60 -55.79 12.58
C VAL A 562 12.41 -55.17 11.18
N ALA A 563 12.48 -53.83 11.11
CA ALA A 563 13.26 -53.07 10.12
C ALA A 563 13.07 -51.54 10.27
N ILE A 564 13.50 -50.88 11.36
CA ILE A 564 13.68 -49.41 11.35
C ILE A 564 14.86 -49.03 12.27
N LEU A 565 16.07 -49.36 11.83
CA LEU A 565 17.29 -48.64 12.23
C LEU A 565 17.82 -48.04 10.93
N GLY A 566 17.58 -46.75 10.69
CA GLY A 566 18.07 -46.09 9.47
C GLY A 566 17.45 -44.73 9.12
N VAL A 567 16.24 -44.42 9.60
CA VAL A 567 15.53 -43.17 9.18
C VAL A 567 15.32 -42.17 10.33
N GLY A 568 15.66 -42.54 11.57
CA GLY A 568 15.44 -41.70 12.74
C GLY A 568 16.41 -40.53 12.94
N LEU A 569 17.53 -40.47 12.19
CA LEU A 569 18.58 -39.44 12.40
C LEU A 569 18.51 -38.28 11.39
N LEU A 570 17.85 -38.47 10.25
CA LEU A 570 17.69 -37.43 9.21
C LEU A 570 16.40 -36.61 9.40
N GLY A 571 15.37 -37.20 10.03
CA GLY A 571 14.12 -36.50 10.34
C GLY A 571 14.23 -35.50 11.50
N THR A 572 15.16 -35.71 12.44
CA THR A 572 15.33 -34.81 13.60
C THR A 572 16.12 -33.54 13.27
N LEU A 573 17.02 -33.59 12.29
CA LEU A 573 17.77 -32.42 11.81
C LEU A 573 16.92 -31.50 10.91
N ALA A 574 15.98 -32.05 10.12
CA ALA A 574 15.07 -31.25 9.30
C ALA A 574 13.98 -30.53 10.12
N VAL A 575 13.54 -31.13 11.23
CA VAL A 575 12.57 -30.52 12.16
C VAL A 575 13.21 -29.43 13.02
N LEU A 576 14.51 -29.52 13.33
CA LEU A 576 15.23 -28.40 13.97
C LEU A 576 15.45 -27.21 13.03
N ALA A 577 15.75 -27.44 11.74
CA ALA A 577 15.99 -26.37 10.78
C ALA A 577 14.73 -25.59 10.36
N LEU A 578 13.54 -26.22 10.41
CA LEU A 578 12.25 -25.58 10.13
C LEU A 578 11.64 -24.91 11.37
N GLY A 579 12.04 -25.29 12.58
CA GLY A 579 11.60 -24.65 13.83
C GLY A 579 12.18 -23.25 14.04
N VAL A 580 13.39 -22.98 13.55
CA VAL A 580 14.07 -21.68 13.78
C VAL A 580 13.53 -20.57 12.88
N LYS A 581 13.05 -20.88 11.66
CA LYS A 581 12.56 -19.84 10.74
C LYS A 581 11.21 -19.23 11.17
N ALA A 582 10.31 -20.04 11.71
CA ALA A 582 8.99 -19.58 12.15
C ALA A 582 9.02 -18.76 13.45
N ILE A 583 10.10 -18.84 14.22
CA ILE A 583 10.21 -18.16 15.50
C ILE A 583 11.05 -16.87 15.39
N VAL A 584 12.02 -16.78 14.48
CA VAL A 584 12.75 -15.54 14.16
C VAL A 584 11.81 -14.46 13.59
N ASP A 585 10.82 -14.85 12.76
CA ASP A 585 9.77 -13.93 12.29
C ASP A 585 8.88 -13.39 13.42
N SER A 586 8.88 -14.02 14.60
CA SER A 586 8.12 -13.61 15.79
C SER A 586 8.92 -12.77 16.81
N GLN A 587 10.23 -12.59 16.59
CA GLN A 587 11.13 -12.03 17.62
C GLN A 587 11.92 -10.78 17.20
N SER A 588 11.74 -10.26 15.98
CA SER A 588 12.16 -8.88 15.70
C SER A 588 11.27 -7.89 16.50
N PRO A 589 11.80 -6.78 17.02
CA PRO A 589 10.98 -5.75 17.69
C PRO A 589 9.92 -5.10 16.77
N LEU A 590 9.89 -5.48 15.48
CA LEU A 590 8.92 -5.10 14.47
C LEU A 590 7.82 -6.15 14.22
N ALA A 591 7.98 -7.38 14.75
CA ALA A 591 6.97 -8.44 14.69
C ALA A 591 5.82 -8.26 15.70
N ALA A 592 6.01 -7.43 16.72
CA ALA A 592 5.06 -7.22 17.83
C ALA A 592 3.75 -6.47 17.46
N LEU A 593 3.49 -6.20 16.17
CA LEU A 593 2.30 -5.48 15.69
C LEU A 593 1.36 -6.36 14.83
N GLN A 594 1.49 -7.68 14.87
CA GLN A 594 0.55 -8.62 14.24
C GLN A 594 -0.32 -9.30 15.30
N GLY A 595 -1.50 -8.73 15.55
CA GLY A 595 -2.49 -9.32 16.45
C GLY A 595 -3.87 -8.66 16.41
N GLU A 596 -4.81 -9.36 15.75
CA GLU A 596 -6.28 -9.38 15.81
C GLU A 596 -7.14 -8.10 15.67
N GLN A 597 -8.09 -8.22 14.73
CA GLN A 597 -8.98 -7.19 14.19
C GLN A 597 -10.32 -7.17 14.93
N LEU A 598 -10.79 -5.99 15.33
CA LEU A 598 -12.20 -5.73 15.62
C LEU A 598 -12.82 -4.94 14.47
N SER A 599 -13.93 -5.45 13.97
CA SER A 599 -14.70 -5.01 12.81
C SER A 599 -15.40 -3.67 13.02
N ILE A 600 -15.17 -2.70 12.12
CA ILE A 600 -16.17 -1.80 11.53
C ILE A 600 -15.66 -1.37 10.13
N SER A 601 -16.53 -1.47 9.13
CA SER A 601 -16.30 -1.25 7.70
C SER A 601 -16.19 0.22 7.28
N LEU A 602 -15.36 0.51 6.24
CA LEU A 602 -15.64 1.37 5.06
C LEU A 602 -14.40 1.89 4.30
N ASN A 603 -13.21 1.27 4.42
CA ASN A 603 -12.08 1.55 3.51
C ASN A 603 -11.16 0.32 3.42
N THR A 604 -11.35 -0.53 2.42
CA THR A 604 -10.45 -1.64 2.11
C THR A 604 -9.50 -1.25 0.96
N PRO A 605 -8.17 -1.26 1.16
CA PRO A 605 -7.24 -1.26 0.03
C PRO A 605 -7.35 -2.59 -0.72
N ILE A 606 -7.37 -2.54 -2.06
CA ILE A 606 -7.50 -3.70 -2.98
C ILE A 606 -6.18 -4.52 -3.07
N LEU A 607 -5.40 -4.57 -2.00
CA LEU A 607 -4.19 -5.39 -1.93
C LEU A 607 -4.33 -6.34 -0.74
N GLU A 608 -4.77 -7.56 -1.03
CA GLU A 608 -4.38 -8.70 -0.21
C GLU A 608 -2.87 -8.86 -0.36
N ILE A 609 -2.13 -8.61 0.73
CA ILE A 609 -0.69 -8.80 0.80
C ILE A 609 -0.44 -10.32 0.77
N PRO A 610 0.31 -10.86 -0.20
CA PRO A 610 0.67 -12.27 -0.18
C PRO A 610 1.56 -12.54 1.05
N SER A 611 1.17 -13.54 1.86
CA SER A 611 1.97 -14.02 2.98
C SER A 611 3.33 -14.54 2.49
N ALA A 612 4.42 -14.17 3.17
CA ALA A 612 5.81 -14.39 2.77
C ALA A 612 6.32 -15.83 2.92
N ASN A 613 5.46 -16.83 2.92
CA ASN A 613 5.85 -18.25 2.90
C ASN A 613 5.26 -18.96 1.68
N ALA A 614 5.83 -18.67 0.49
CA ALA A 614 5.69 -19.55 -0.66
C ALA A 614 6.95 -20.43 -0.77
N GLU A 615 6.92 -21.59 -0.13
CA GLU A 615 7.97 -22.62 -0.15
C GLU A 615 8.46 -22.93 -1.57
N VAL A 616 9.74 -22.64 -1.84
CA VAL A 616 10.43 -22.99 -3.09
C VAL A 616 10.64 -24.51 -3.11
N MET A 617 9.62 -25.28 -3.48
CA MET A 617 9.83 -26.58 -4.12
C MET A 617 10.43 -26.34 -5.50
N GLU A 618 11.20 -27.28 -6.07
CA GLU A 618 11.62 -27.19 -7.47
C GLU A 618 10.37 -27.13 -8.36
N ARG A 619 9.98 -25.91 -8.75
CA ARG A 619 8.71 -25.66 -9.44
C ARG A 619 8.92 -25.84 -10.93
N THR A 620 8.30 -26.86 -11.50
CA THR A 620 8.32 -27.07 -12.95
C THR A 620 7.60 -25.92 -13.66
N PRO A 621 8.17 -25.37 -14.74
CA PRO A 621 7.53 -24.33 -15.55
C PRO A 621 6.22 -24.84 -16.15
N LEU A 622 5.29 -23.94 -16.46
CA LEU A 622 4.00 -24.30 -17.05
C LEU A 622 4.21 -25.02 -18.38
N SER A 623 3.69 -26.25 -18.48
CA SER A 623 3.72 -27.06 -19.71
C SER A 623 2.53 -26.72 -20.62
N LYS A 624 2.65 -27.08 -21.90
CA LYS A 624 1.58 -26.87 -22.89
C LYS A 624 0.30 -27.65 -22.58
N GLU A 625 0.45 -28.82 -21.99
CA GLU A 625 -0.65 -29.69 -21.58
C GLU A 625 -1.39 -29.10 -20.39
N THR A 626 -0.66 -28.72 -19.33
CA THR A 626 -1.25 -28.10 -18.14
C THR A 626 -1.93 -26.77 -18.47
N ALA A 627 -1.33 -25.94 -19.32
CA ALA A 627 -1.96 -24.69 -19.78
C ALA A 627 -3.29 -24.95 -20.52
N LYS A 628 -3.32 -25.95 -21.40
CA LYS A 628 -4.53 -26.34 -22.11
C LYS A 628 -5.61 -26.85 -21.15
N GLU A 629 -5.24 -27.67 -20.18
CA GLU A 629 -6.15 -28.18 -19.15
C GLU A 629 -6.74 -27.04 -18.30
N THR A 630 -5.92 -26.09 -17.86
CA THR A 630 -6.38 -24.92 -17.08
C THR A 630 -7.37 -24.07 -17.88
N ILE A 631 -7.08 -23.78 -19.16
CA ILE A 631 -7.99 -23.00 -20.01
C ILE A 631 -9.28 -23.78 -20.29
N GLN A 632 -9.20 -25.10 -20.50
CA GLN A 632 -10.39 -25.93 -20.67
C GLN A 632 -11.25 -26.00 -19.41
N ALA A 633 -10.63 -26.11 -18.23
CA ALA A 633 -11.34 -26.07 -16.95
C ALA A 633 -12.05 -24.72 -16.75
N TRP A 634 -11.38 -23.62 -17.09
CA TRP A 634 -11.98 -22.30 -17.14
C TRP A 634 -13.21 -22.23 -18.05
N LEU A 635 -13.09 -22.66 -19.31
CA LEU A 635 -14.19 -22.59 -20.26
C LEU A 635 -15.37 -23.49 -19.86
N ARG A 636 -15.11 -24.63 -19.20
CA ARG A 636 -16.17 -25.47 -18.60
C ARG A 636 -16.87 -24.75 -17.45
N ALA A 637 -16.11 -24.11 -16.55
CA ALA A 637 -16.68 -23.32 -15.46
C ALA A 637 -17.50 -22.13 -15.98
N LYS A 638 -17.04 -21.44 -17.03
CA LYS A 638 -17.81 -20.42 -17.75
C LYS A 638 -19.12 -21.01 -18.28
N SER A 639 -19.08 -22.15 -18.97
CA SER A 639 -20.29 -22.80 -19.47
C SER A 639 -21.28 -23.17 -18.36
N ALA A 640 -20.79 -23.63 -17.21
CA ALA A 640 -21.63 -23.98 -16.06
C ALA A 640 -22.27 -22.75 -15.39
N ALA A 641 -21.49 -21.66 -15.23
CA ALA A 641 -21.95 -20.44 -14.58
C ALA A 641 -23.01 -19.67 -15.37
N PHE A 642 -22.92 -19.71 -16.70
CA PHE A 642 -23.87 -19.06 -17.60
C PHE A 642 -24.89 -20.04 -18.20
N GLY A 643 -24.79 -21.33 -17.88
CA GLY A 643 -25.73 -22.38 -18.30
C GLY A 643 -27.05 -22.33 -17.53
N SER A 644 -27.96 -23.24 -17.87
CA SER A 644 -29.34 -23.26 -17.32
C SER A 644 -29.43 -23.48 -15.81
N GLU A 645 -28.36 -23.97 -15.19
CA GLU A 645 -28.28 -24.24 -13.75
C GLU A 645 -27.55 -23.13 -12.96
N HIS A 646 -27.00 -22.12 -13.66
CA HIS A 646 -26.30 -20.96 -13.10
C HIS A 646 -25.30 -21.29 -11.99
N GLN A 647 -24.50 -22.34 -12.18
CA GLN A 647 -23.54 -22.82 -11.18
C GLN A 647 -22.32 -21.91 -11.12
N LYS A 648 -22.30 -20.95 -10.19
CA LYS A 648 -21.25 -19.92 -10.07
C LYS A 648 -20.04 -20.36 -9.24
N GLU A 649 -20.19 -21.36 -8.39
CA GLU A 649 -19.12 -21.81 -7.49
C GLU A 649 -17.86 -22.33 -8.22
N PRO A 650 -17.96 -23.10 -9.33
CA PRO A 650 -16.79 -23.59 -10.06
C PRO A 650 -15.87 -22.47 -10.60
N LEU A 651 -16.37 -21.23 -10.74
CA LEU A 651 -15.55 -20.09 -11.16
C LEU A 651 -14.39 -19.82 -10.18
N LYS A 652 -14.62 -20.01 -8.87
CA LYS A 652 -13.62 -19.78 -7.82
C LYS A 652 -12.50 -20.82 -7.83
N GLU A 653 -12.73 -21.97 -8.46
CA GLU A 653 -11.76 -23.07 -8.51
C GLU A 653 -10.74 -22.93 -9.64
N VAL A 654 -11.03 -22.06 -10.63
CA VAL A 654 -10.24 -21.90 -11.86
C VAL A 654 -9.83 -20.46 -12.15
N LEU A 655 -10.51 -19.48 -11.57
CA LEU A 655 -10.17 -18.06 -11.66
C LEU A 655 -9.74 -17.49 -10.32
N THR A 656 -8.93 -16.44 -10.38
CA THR A 656 -8.58 -15.60 -9.24
C THR A 656 -8.47 -14.12 -9.66
N GLY A 657 -8.22 -13.23 -8.71
CA GLY A 657 -8.02 -11.81 -8.95
C GLY A 657 -9.14 -11.16 -9.78
N SER A 658 -8.74 -10.33 -10.76
CA SER A 658 -9.67 -9.53 -11.56
C SER A 658 -10.60 -10.38 -12.45
N ALA A 659 -10.10 -11.48 -13.03
CA ALA A 659 -10.91 -12.36 -13.85
C ALA A 659 -12.07 -12.94 -13.04
N LEU A 660 -11.82 -13.41 -11.82
CA LEU A 660 -12.86 -13.97 -10.96
C LEU A 660 -13.97 -12.95 -10.68
N GLN A 661 -13.60 -11.72 -10.30
CA GLN A 661 -14.57 -10.66 -9.99
C GLN A 661 -15.41 -10.28 -11.22
N ILE A 662 -14.78 -10.10 -12.37
CA ILE A 662 -15.46 -9.75 -13.63
C ILE A 662 -16.48 -10.84 -14.00
N TRP A 663 -16.06 -12.10 -13.98
CA TRP A 663 -16.90 -13.21 -14.44
C TRP A 663 -17.99 -13.58 -13.43
N GLN A 664 -17.75 -13.43 -12.11
CA GLN A 664 -18.81 -13.54 -11.11
C GLN A 664 -19.86 -12.45 -11.26
N LYS A 665 -19.45 -11.19 -11.46
CA LYS A 665 -20.38 -10.06 -11.69
C LYS A 665 -21.21 -10.29 -12.95
N ARG A 666 -20.59 -10.73 -14.05
CA ARG A 666 -21.28 -11.06 -15.30
C ARG A 666 -22.26 -12.23 -15.14
N ALA A 667 -21.88 -13.29 -14.43
CA ALA A 667 -22.77 -14.42 -14.17
C ALA A 667 -23.92 -14.02 -13.21
N ALA A 668 -23.69 -13.08 -12.30
CA ALA A 668 -24.74 -12.54 -11.42
C ALA A 668 -25.73 -11.63 -12.15
N ALA A 669 -25.29 -10.92 -13.19
CA ALA A 669 -26.14 -10.06 -14.00
C ALA A 669 -27.13 -10.82 -14.91
N LEU A 670 -26.94 -12.14 -15.10
CA LEU A 670 -27.85 -12.97 -15.88
C LEU A 670 -29.15 -13.22 -15.07
N GLN A 671 -30.23 -12.50 -15.39
CA GLN A 671 -31.51 -12.57 -14.68
C GLN A 671 -32.47 -13.64 -15.24
N GLY A 672 -33.26 -14.26 -14.34
CA GLY A 672 -34.39 -15.12 -14.70
C GLY A 672 -34.01 -16.48 -15.30
N ASN A 673 -34.81 -16.98 -16.26
CA ASN A 673 -34.59 -18.24 -16.98
C ASN A 673 -33.66 -18.07 -18.21
N ASN A 674 -32.78 -17.07 -18.20
CA ASN A 674 -31.87 -16.78 -19.29
C ASN A 674 -30.57 -17.53 -19.11
N TYR A 675 -30.10 -18.19 -20.16
CA TYR A 675 -28.84 -18.93 -20.11
C TYR A 675 -28.17 -18.99 -21.48
N TRP A 676 -26.91 -19.36 -21.46
CA TRP A 676 -26.09 -19.59 -22.62
C TRP A 676 -25.73 -21.07 -22.71
N ARG A 677 -25.67 -21.60 -23.92
CA ARG A 677 -25.04 -22.89 -24.20
C ARG A 677 -23.80 -22.63 -25.04
N TYR A 678 -22.65 -23.01 -24.51
CA TYR A 678 -21.37 -22.84 -25.19
C TYR A 678 -20.84 -24.19 -25.68
N ASP A 679 -20.22 -24.15 -26.85
CA ASP A 679 -19.31 -25.18 -27.36
C ASP A 679 -17.95 -24.52 -27.60
N HIS A 680 -16.92 -25.04 -26.93
CA HIS A 680 -15.60 -24.43 -26.87
C HIS A 680 -14.53 -25.41 -27.41
N GLN A 681 -13.67 -24.92 -28.29
CA GLN A 681 -12.43 -25.59 -28.66
C GLN A 681 -11.24 -24.68 -28.40
N VAL A 682 -10.15 -25.24 -27.89
CA VAL A 682 -8.96 -24.48 -27.49
C VAL A 682 -7.71 -25.05 -28.15
N ASP A 683 -6.94 -24.17 -28.79
CA ASP A 683 -5.60 -24.45 -29.30
C ASP A 683 -4.57 -23.49 -28.69
N VAL A 684 -3.66 -24.00 -27.87
CA VAL A 684 -2.61 -23.21 -27.21
C VAL A 684 -1.50 -22.90 -28.21
N ARG A 685 -1.23 -21.62 -28.44
CA ARG A 685 -0.24 -21.14 -29.42
C ARG A 685 1.14 -20.97 -28.79
N SER A 686 1.23 -20.22 -27.70
CA SER A 686 2.48 -19.92 -27.03
C SER A 686 2.32 -19.89 -25.51
N ILE A 687 3.43 -20.16 -24.81
CA ILE A 687 3.53 -20.08 -23.36
C ILE A 687 4.81 -19.34 -23.03
N THR A 688 4.67 -18.30 -22.22
CA THR A 688 5.78 -17.49 -21.73
C THR A 688 5.80 -17.62 -20.21
N ASN A 689 6.72 -18.43 -19.70
CA ASN A 689 6.95 -18.53 -18.25
C ASN A 689 7.78 -17.33 -17.80
N ASN A 690 7.43 -16.73 -16.66
CA ASN A 690 8.16 -15.58 -16.15
C ASN A 690 9.52 -16.02 -15.56
N PRO A 691 10.65 -15.52 -16.09
CA PRO A 691 11.98 -15.96 -15.65
C PRO A 691 12.34 -15.50 -14.23
N LYS A 692 11.68 -14.47 -13.72
CA LYS A 692 11.89 -13.92 -12.37
C LYS A 692 10.90 -14.47 -11.34
N ASN A 693 9.76 -15.01 -11.78
CA ASN A 693 8.75 -15.57 -10.89
C ASN A 693 8.12 -16.85 -11.50
N PRO A 694 8.48 -18.05 -11.02
CA PRO A 694 7.99 -19.32 -11.57
C PRO A 694 6.49 -19.57 -11.31
N ASN A 695 5.83 -18.70 -10.52
CA ASN A 695 4.40 -18.77 -10.26
C ASN A 695 3.58 -17.93 -11.25
N LEU A 696 4.21 -17.27 -12.23
CA LEU A 696 3.53 -16.46 -13.23
C LEU A 696 3.84 -16.98 -14.63
N ALA A 697 2.81 -17.11 -15.44
CA ALA A 697 2.95 -17.49 -16.84
C ALA A 697 1.87 -16.82 -17.68
N THR A 698 2.22 -16.46 -18.91
CA THR A 698 1.28 -15.94 -19.90
C THR A 698 1.09 -16.96 -21.00
N VAL A 699 -0.17 -17.23 -21.36
CA VAL A 699 -0.54 -18.20 -22.39
C VAL A 699 -1.35 -17.49 -23.46
N GLU A 700 -0.94 -17.57 -24.72
CA GLU A 700 -1.79 -17.18 -25.85
C GLU A 700 -2.44 -18.43 -26.45
N ALA A 701 -3.75 -18.41 -26.60
CA ALA A 701 -4.52 -19.48 -27.20
C ALA A 701 -5.54 -18.94 -28.20
N ILE A 702 -5.90 -19.78 -29.17
CA ILE A 702 -7.06 -19.54 -30.03
C ILE A 702 -8.22 -20.34 -29.45
N VAL A 703 -9.31 -19.64 -29.13
CA VAL A 703 -10.55 -20.21 -28.60
C VAL A 703 -11.63 -20.07 -29.66
N ASN A 704 -12.08 -21.19 -30.20
CA ASN A 704 -13.29 -21.21 -31.00
C ASN A 704 -14.47 -21.36 -30.05
N GLU A 705 -15.30 -20.33 -29.98
CA GLU A 705 -16.44 -20.23 -29.08
C GLU A 705 -17.72 -20.12 -29.90
N LYS A 706 -18.55 -21.15 -29.82
CA LYS A 706 -19.93 -21.13 -30.33
C LYS A 706 -20.87 -20.97 -29.15
N ALA A 707 -21.47 -19.79 -29.02
CA ALA A 707 -22.37 -19.42 -27.93
C ALA A 707 -23.81 -19.28 -28.45
N MET A 708 -24.74 -20.01 -27.84
CA MET A 708 -26.17 -19.93 -28.13
C MET A 708 -26.92 -19.33 -26.95
N TYR A 709 -27.65 -18.24 -27.16
CA TYR A 709 -28.41 -17.57 -26.10
C TYR A 709 -29.85 -18.04 -26.03
N PHE A 710 -30.33 -18.35 -24.83
CA PHE A 710 -31.70 -18.77 -24.57
C PHE A 710 -32.40 -17.78 -23.64
N HIS A 711 -33.60 -17.35 -24.02
CA HIS A 711 -34.51 -16.57 -23.20
C HIS A 711 -35.79 -17.39 -22.95
N ASN A 712 -36.08 -17.70 -21.69
CA ASN A 712 -37.23 -18.53 -21.30
C ASN A 712 -37.32 -19.86 -22.08
N GLY A 713 -36.16 -20.49 -22.33
CA GLY A 713 -36.07 -21.80 -23.02
C GLY A 713 -36.17 -21.74 -24.55
N LYS A 714 -36.34 -20.56 -25.16
CA LYS A 714 -36.27 -20.37 -26.62
C LYS A 714 -34.93 -19.75 -27.02
N GLU A 715 -34.31 -20.28 -28.07
CA GLU A 715 -33.08 -19.71 -28.63
C GLU A 715 -33.36 -18.37 -29.30
N ILE A 716 -32.49 -17.40 -29.04
CA ILE A 716 -32.53 -16.06 -29.61
C ILE A 716 -31.33 -15.92 -30.56
N VAL A 717 -31.56 -16.26 -31.82
CA VAL A 717 -30.51 -16.44 -32.84
C VAL A 717 -29.66 -15.19 -33.05
N ASN A 718 -30.24 -13.98 -32.96
CA ASN A 718 -29.51 -12.72 -33.11
C ASN A 718 -28.58 -12.37 -31.93
N ARG A 719 -28.62 -13.14 -30.84
CA ARG A 719 -27.68 -13.05 -29.71
C ARG A 719 -26.73 -14.26 -29.66
N SER A 720 -26.95 -15.28 -30.50
CA SER A 720 -26.04 -16.39 -30.68
C SER A 720 -24.90 -16.00 -31.61
N TYR A 721 -23.68 -16.47 -31.35
CA TYR A 721 -22.50 -16.21 -32.18
C TYR A 721 -21.59 -17.42 -32.27
N ASN A 722 -20.69 -17.39 -33.25
CA ASN A 722 -19.64 -18.38 -33.44
C ASN A 722 -18.38 -17.64 -33.87
N GLU A 723 -17.44 -17.48 -32.94
CA GLU A 723 -16.25 -16.66 -33.13
C GLU A 723 -14.99 -17.45 -32.82
N SER A 724 -13.90 -17.11 -33.52
CA SER A 724 -12.57 -17.59 -33.23
C SER A 724 -11.78 -16.45 -32.60
N LEU A 725 -11.54 -16.54 -31.31
CA LEU A 725 -10.93 -15.49 -30.51
C LEU A 725 -9.47 -15.83 -30.24
N LYS A 726 -8.56 -14.89 -30.53
CA LYS A 726 -7.20 -14.96 -30.00
C LYS A 726 -7.24 -14.37 -28.59
N VAL A 727 -6.87 -15.15 -27.58
CA VAL A 727 -6.98 -14.74 -26.18
C VAL A 727 -5.64 -14.94 -25.47
N ARG A 728 -5.21 -13.90 -24.74
CA ARG A 728 -4.12 -13.95 -23.79
C ARG A 728 -4.67 -14.22 -22.38
N TYR A 729 -4.12 -15.23 -21.73
CA TYR A 729 -4.41 -15.60 -20.35
C TYR A 729 -3.17 -15.36 -19.50
N ASP A 730 -3.30 -14.56 -18.45
CA ASP A 730 -2.27 -14.42 -17.43
C ASP A 730 -2.63 -15.35 -16.26
N LEU A 731 -1.77 -16.34 -16.03
CA LEU A 731 -1.96 -17.39 -15.04
C LEU A 731 -1.06 -17.16 -13.84
N VAL A 732 -1.62 -17.42 -12.66
CA VAL A 732 -0.91 -17.41 -11.38
C VAL A 732 -1.03 -18.77 -10.72
N ARG A 733 0.09 -19.25 -10.19
CA ARG A 733 0.14 -20.50 -9.43
C ARG A 733 -0.18 -20.23 -7.96
N GLN A 734 -1.23 -20.85 -7.44
CA GLN A 734 -1.61 -20.83 -6.02
C GLN A 734 -1.58 -22.27 -5.48
N GLY A 735 -0.64 -22.54 -4.57
CA GLY A 735 -0.31 -23.92 -4.16
C GLY A 735 0.17 -24.75 -5.37
N ASP A 736 -0.43 -25.92 -5.57
CA ASP A 736 -0.11 -26.82 -6.69
C ASP A 736 -0.91 -26.54 -7.97
N LYS A 737 -1.82 -25.57 -7.96
CA LYS A 737 -2.75 -25.31 -9.07
C LYS A 737 -2.45 -24.00 -9.79
N TRP A 738 -2.66 -23.99 -11.11
CA TRP A 738 -2.67 -22.77 -11.91
C TRP A 738 -4.09 -22.23 -12.04
N LEU A 739 -4.26 -20.95 -11.73
CA LEU A 739 -5.50 -20.20 -11.85
C LEU A 739 -5.31 -19.05 -12.83
N ILE A 740 -6.39 -18.63 -13.49
CA ILE A 740 -6.36 -17.51 -14.42
C ILE A 740 -6.68 -16.23 -13.64
N GLU A 741 -5.76 -15.27 -13.66
CA GLU A 741 -5.90 -13.98 -12.98
C GLU A 741 -6.47 -12.90 -13.91
N LYS A 742 -6.09 -12.94 -15.20
CA LYS A 742 -6.52 -12.00 -16.23
C LYS A 742 -6.79 -12.71 -17.56
N THR A 743 -7.77 -12.19 -18.30
CA THR A 743 -8.11 -12.62 -19.65
C THR A 743 -8.22 -11.40 -20.56
N GLN A 744 -7.51 -11.39 -21.68
CA GLN A 744 -7.55 -10.30 -22.66
C GLN A 744 -7.74 -10.89 -24.07
N VAL A 745 -8.79 -10.48 -24.76
CA VAL A 745 -8.95 -10.80 -26.19
C VAL A 745 -7.98 -9.91 -26.96
N LEU A 746 -7.15 -10.54 -27.80
CA LEU A 746 -6.18 -9.86 -28.66
C LEU A 746 -6.85 -9.52 -30.01
N PRO A 747 -6.45 -8.40 -30.64
CA PRO A 747 -6.96 -7.99 -31.95
C PRO A 747 -6.62 -8.98 -33.06
#